data_AF-A0AAW2YQ46-F1
#
_entry.id   AF-A0AAW2YQ46-F1
#
_cell.length_a   1.000
_cell.length_b   1.000
_cell.length_c   1.000
_cell.angle_alpha   90.00
_cell.angle_beta   90.00
_cell.angle_gamma   90.00
#
_symmetry.space_group_name_H-M   'P 1'
#
loop_
_entity.id
_entity.type
_entity.pdbx_description
1 polymer ?
#
loop_
_entity_poly.entity_id
_entity_poly.type
_entity_poly.pdbx_seq_one_letter_code
_entity_poly.pdbx_strand_id
1 'polypeptide(L)'
;MMNILFLLFLSIYHVVADNRCAYDLAREKLLQDDASLRFSSSIKLTKEEEVVNNYLHTLKQNEVDTRYSSKQKYQFLSAHNYYEVRDQIPQSKVFQVLRKMPKGGHLHLHAGAAFDYRAIINYIRSDDYLWNHLYILYCDGVAVSTSYFPSDTDANSHAYCTGKPKTSNCKWKHGNTHTTDEIYRLVTIGPEDLPYQGYEAAQMWDIFHYKFGLGAGLTCFEPVFKMRIRNTIENMISDGVSFAEFRDFPGYIYNFDYTHSNNDSCGRNRIGGVNELLHLKSITDEYKKIHPTFVGISYIMAAGRSSIVGSYLKSIDLFKQLRGHPELKNIVNGFDLVGQEDAGKSLNQLYPSLQGQQVDYYFHSGETEQPGDIEAPNLLSHGYDEATEYNLFDAYLFSSKRLGHAVSLIRHPALMEKIRAKGMCVETCPISNQILAYIPDLRSHPAVTYMAAGLKVVISSDDPGLMTYNNMTFDTYASYMSWGTNLADLKMFMMNSIECASMSQDMKDNAKRVSLTAWDGFIKNTLVEACNADVDTLKKQSLHCSSIKGLFTSRSCFKLNQTSFVDVSVPVEVPIKFCSSITCQYQSLDNIQNIKTVGKVLSPCQIQCPVPISWTSANVSKLNLFVDDKPLCAGDGCPSITFVQ
;
A
#
# COMPACT_ATOMS: atom_id res chain seq x y z
N MET A 1 51.07 47.54 -6.61
CA MET A 1 49.70 47.32 -6.10
C MET A 1 48.91 46.28 -6.89
N MET A 2 49.01 46.20 -8.22
CA MET A 2 48.23 45.25 -9.04
C MET A 2 48.52 43.76 -8.77
N ASN A 3 49.78 43.38 -8.49
CA ASN A 3 50.13 41.98 -8.18
C ASN A 3 49.71 41.51 -6.77
N ILE A 4 49.54 42.43 -5.81
CA ILE A 4 49.12 42.09 -4.45
C ILE A 4 47.61 41.90 -4.38
N LEU A 5 46.83 42.69 -5.14
CA LEU A 5 45.40 42.47 -5.31
C LEU A 5 45.11 41.13 -6.01
N PHE A 6 45.91 40.74 -7.01
CA PHE A 6 45.72 39.46 -7.72
C PHE A 6 45.98 38.24 -6.80
N LEU A 7 47.01 38.31 -5.96
CA LEU A 7 47.32 37.27 -4.97
C LEU A 7 46.28 37.19 -3.82
N LEU A 8 45.70 38.32 -3.41
CA LEU A 8 44.58 38.37 -2.45
C LEU A 8 43.28 37.81 -3.05
N PHE A 9 43.00 38.06 -4.34
CA PHE A 9 41.85 37.46 -5.01
C PHE A 9 42.00 35.95 -5.18
N LEU A 10 43.21 35.46 -5.50
CA LEU A 10 43.51 34.02 -5.59
C LEU A 10 43.44 33.32 -4.23
N SER A 11 43.92 33.95 -3.14
CA SER A 11 43.87 33.37 -1.79
C SER A 11 42.45 33.32 -1.24
N ILE A 12 41.61 34.34 -1.51
CA ILE A 12 40.18 34.32 -1.14
C ILE A 12 39.43 33.26 -1.95
N TYR A 13 39.73 33.10 -3.25
CA TYR A 13 39.10 32.05 -4.09
C TYR A 13 39.44 30.63 -3.62
N HIS A 14 40.71 30.37 -3.27
CA HIS A 14 41.11 29.07 -2.73
C HIS A 14 40.47 28.75 -1.38
N VAL A 15 40.32 29.74 -0.47
CA VAL A 15 39.66 29.54 0.83
C VAL A 15 38.15 29.30 0.68
N VAL A 16 37.47 29.94 -0.28
CA VAL A 16 36.02 29.76 -0.52
C VAL A 16 35.71 28.43 -1.22
N ALA A 17 36.57 27.99 -2.14
CA ALA A 17 36.42 26.69 -2.82
C ALA A 17 36.60 25.51 -1.85
N ASP A 18 37.60 25.57 -0.95
CA ASP A 18 37.87 24.51 0.04
C ASP A 18 36.70 24.35 1.04
N ASN A 19 36.03 25.47 1.37
CA ASN A 19 34.88 25.46 2.29
C ASN A 19 33.60 24.88 1.65
N ARG A 20 33.37 25.13 0.35
CA ARG A 20 32.23 24.52 -0.38
C ARG A 20 32.42 23.00 -0.52
N CYS A 21 33.65 22.55 -0.73
CA CYS A 21 33.96 21.13 -0.84
C CYS A 21 33.71 20.36 0.45
N ALA A 22 34.23 20.87 1.57
CA ALA A 22 33.96 20.29 2.87
C ALA A 22 32.45 20.24 3.18
N TYR A 23 31.72 21.29 2.81
CA TYR A 23 30.25 21.34 2.96
C TYR A 23 29.53 20.27 2.13
N ASP A 24 29.82 20.14 0.83
CA ASP A 24 29.11 19.17 -0.03
C ASP A 24 29.39 17.72 0.40
N LEU A 25 30.63 17.40 0.81
CA LEU A 25 30.99 16.10 1.39
C LEU A 25 30.25 15.82 2.70
N ALA A 26 30.21 16.80 3.61
CA ALA A 26 29.45 16.68 4.85
C ALA A 26 27.95 16.49 4.58
N ARG A 27 27.40 17.23 3.61
CA ARG A 27 26.00 17.09 3.17
C ARG A 27 25.72 15.71 2.59
N GLU A 28 26.57 15.21 1.69
CA GLU A 28 26.42 13.87 1.12
C GLU A 28 26.49 12.80 2.21
N LYS A 29 27.42 12.93 3.15
CA LYS A 29 27.52 12.02 4.30
C LYS A 29 26.23 12.01 5.13
N LEU A 30 25.66 13.18 5.43
CA LEU A 30 24.38 13.28 6.15
C LEU A 30 23.23 12.61 5.38
N LEU A 31 23.17 12.78 4.05
CA LEU A 31 22.16 12.13 3.21
C LEU A 31 22.34 10.60 3.18
N GLN A 32 23.58 10.12 3.13
CA GLN A 32 23.89 8.69 3.17
C GLN A 32 23.58 8.07 4.54
N ASP A 33 23.88 8.79 5.63
CA ASP A 33 23.57 8.35 6.99
C ASP A 33 22.05 8.19 7.17
N ASP A 34 21.26 9.16 6.70
CA ASP A 34 19.79 9.08 6.71
C ASP A 34 19.27 7.93 5.83
N ALA A 35 19.78 7.81 4.59
CA ALA A 35 19.39 6.73 3.68
C ALA A 35 19.76 5.33 4.20
N SER A 36 20.80 5.21 5.02
CA SER A 36 21.23 3.92 5.59
C SER A 36 20.24 3.32 6.60
N LEU A 37 19.44 4.18 7.25
CA LEU A 37 18.40 3.77 8.20
C LEU A 37 17.12 3.29 7.52
N ARG A 38 16.92 3.67 6.26
CA ARG A 38 15.71 3.32 5.51
C ARG A 38 15.50 1.80 5.47
N PHE A 39 14.27 1.35 5.62
CA PHE A 39 13.90 -0.09 5.69
C PHE A 39 14.39 -0.93 4.50
N SER A 40 14.59 -0.29 3.34
CA SER A 40 15.06 -0.90 2.09
C SER A 40 16.57 -0.79 1.86
N SER A 41 17.35 -0.26 2.81
CA SER A 41 18.78 0.00 2.64
C SER A 41 19.63 -1.22 2.32
N SER A 42 19.12 -2.42 2.62
CA SER A 42 19.75 -3.70 2.28
C SER A 42 19.55 -4.15 0.83
N ILE A 43 18.62 -3.54 0.09
CA ILE A 43 18.31 -3.90 -1.30
C ILE A 43 19.31 -3.23 -2.24
N LYS A 44 20.02 -4.06 -3.00
CA LYS A 44 20.89 -3.63 -4.11
C LYS A 44 20.18 -3.93 -5.42
N LEU A 45 19.88 -2.91 -6.20
CA LEU A 45 19.28 -3.07 -7.52
C LEU A 45 20.31 -3.62 -8.50
N THR A 46 19.89 -4.55 -9.37
CA THR A 46 20.68 -4.93 -10.55
C THR A 46 20.71 -3.80 -11.58
N LYS A 47 21.54 -3.91 -12.61
CA LYS A 47 21.58 -2.93 -13.69
C LYS A 47 20.23 -2.78 -14.40
N GLU A 48 19.54 -3.89 -14.64
CA GLU A 48 18.21 -3.89 -15.24
C GLU A 48 17.18 -3.24 -14.30
N GLU A 49 17.25 -3.53 -13.01
CA GLU A 49 16.40 -2.90 -12.00
C GLU A 49 16.65 -1.39 -11.88
N GLU A 50 17.90 -0.93 -11.97
CA GLU A 50 18.23 0.51 -12.00
C GLU A 50 17.56 1.21 -13.20
N VAL A 51 17.55 0.56 -14.38
CA VAL A 51 16.87 1.10 -15.57
C VAL A 51 15.36 1.20 -15.33
N VAL A 52 14.73 0.15 -14.80
CA VAL A 52 13.30 0.15 -14.46
C VAL A 52 12.98 1.18 -13.38
N ASN A 53 13.85 1.34 -12.38
CA ASN A 53 13.72 2.35 -11.33
C ASN A 53 13.69 3.76 -11.93
N ASN A 54 14.62 4.06 -12.83
CA ASN A 54 14.73 5.37 -13.49
C ASN A 54 13.52 5.64 -14.41
N TYR A 55 13.02 4.61 -15.09
CA TYR A 55 11.78 4.69 -15.87
C TYR A 55 10.57 5.03 -15.01
N LEU A 56 10.34 4.28 -13.93
CA LEU A 56 9.25 4.54 -12.98
C LEU A 56 9.35 5.93 -12.35
N HIS A 57 10.56 6.34 -11.95
CA HIS A 57 10.80 7.68 -11.42
C HIS A 57 10.46 8.77 -12.45
N THR A 58 10.81 8.57 -13.72
CA THR A 58 10.48 9.52 -14.79
C THR A 58 8.96 9.60 -15.02
N LEU A 59 8.25 8.46 -15.01
CA LEU A 59 6.78 8.45 -15.10
C LEU A 59 6.14 9.21 -13.93
N LYS A 60 6.62 8.96 -12.71
CA LYS A 60 6.19 9.67 -11.50
C LYS A 60 6.45 11.16 -11.61
N GLN A 61 7.66 11.57 -12.02
CA GLN A 61 8.03 12.97 -12.14
C GLN A 61 7.15 13.69 -13.17
N ASN A 62 6.87 13.07 -14.31
CA ASN A 62 5.98 13.66 -15.32
C ASN A 62 4.57 13.89 -14.78
N GLU A 63 4.04 12.92 -14.03
CA GLU A 63 2.73 13.06 -13.40
C GLU A 63 2.73 14.18 -12.36
N VAL A 64 3.78 14.30 -11.53
CA VAL A 64 3.93 15.39 -10.55
C VAL A 64 4.12 16.75 -11.23
N ASP A 65 4.93 16.83 -12.29
CA ASP A 65 5.26 18.07 -13.01
C ASP A 65 4.03 18.68 -13.68
N THR A 66 3.07 17.85 -14.14
CA THR A 66 1.81 18.34 -14.72
C THR A 66 1.07 19.28 -13.77
N ARG A 67 1.27 19.17 -12.45
CA ARG A 67 0.77 20.10 -11.42
C ARG A 67 1.16 21.54 -11.69
N TYR A 68 2.35 21.80 -12.23
CA TYR A 68 2.86 23.16 -12.47
C TYR A 68 2.57 23.66 -13.89
N SER A 69 1.93 22.84 -14.73
CA SER A 69 1.52 23.26 -16.07
C SER A 69 0.24 24.10 -16.01
N SER A 70 0.21 25.22 -16.73
CA SER A 70 -0.95 26.14 -16.74
C SER A 70 -2.22 25.59 -17.41
N LYS A 71 -2.14 24.39 -18.02
CA LYS A 71 -3.22 23.81 -18.84
C LYS A 71 -3.98 22.67 -18.16
N GLN A 72 -3.45 22.10 -17.08
CA GLN A 72 -4.13 21.07 -16.27
C GLN A 72 -4.19 21.55 -14.82
N LYS A 73 -5.39 21.63 -14.25
CA LYS A 73 -5.62 22.10 -12.86
C LYS A 73 -4.85 21.25 -11.85
N TYR A 74 -3.62 21.62 -11.46
CA TYR A 74 -2.90 21.13 -10.27
C TYR A 74 -3.18 19.66 -9.85
N GLN A 75 -3.07 18.68 -10.75
CA GLN A 75 -3.47 17.29 -10.47
C GLN A 75 -2.29 16.43 -10.00
N PHE A 76 -1.91 16.54 -8.72
CA PHE A 76 -1.13 15.47 -8.08
C PHE A 76 -2.11 14.49 -7.42
N LEU A 77 -2.54 13.46 -8.15
CA LEU A 77 -3.70 12.64 -7.81
C LEU A 77 -3.66 12.11 -6.37
N SER A 78 -2.53 11.59 -5.90
CA SER A 78 -2.43 11.00 -4.57
C SER A 78 -2.45 11.99 -3.39
N ALA A 79 -2.46 13.30 -3.64
CA ALA A 79 -2.68 14.33 -2.62
C ALA A 79 -4.13 14.83 -2.57
N HIS A 80 -5.00 14.37 -3.46
CA HIS A 80 -6.44 14.65 -3.42
C HIS A 80 -7.17 13.55 -2.66
N ASN A 81 -8.42 13.82 -2.29
CA ASN A 81 -9.27 12.77 -1.72
C ASN A 81 -9.47 11.67 -2.76
N TYR A 82 -9.34 10.41 -2.36
CA TYR A 82 -9.47 9.26 -3.23
C TYR A 82 -10.71 9.31 -4.13
N TYR A 83 -11.89 9.68 -3.61
CA TYR A 83 -13.12 9.69 -4.40
C TYR A 83 -13.15 10.77 -5.48
N GLU A 84 -12.40 11.86 -5.33
CA GLU A 84 -12.30 12.94 -6.33
C GLU A 84 -11.48 12.52 -7.55
N VAL A 85 -10.52 11.60 -7.34
CA VAL A 85 -9.53 11.20 -8.36
C VAL A 85 -9.57 9.72 -8.71
N ARG A 86 -10.45 8.92 -8.09
CA ARG A 86 -10.54 7.45 -8.25
C ARG A 86 -10.49 7.01 -9.71
N ASP A 87 -11.31 7.64 -10.56
CA ASP A 87 -11.46 7.23 -11.96
C ASP A 87 -10.25 7.65 -12.83
N GLN A 88 -9.40 8.56 -12.32
CA GLN A 88 -8.17 9.03 -12.97
C GLN A 88 -6.98 8.14 -12.61
N ILE A 89 -6.94 7.56 -11.40
CA ILE A 89 -5.82 6.73 -10.91
C ILE A 89 -5.46 5.59 -11.89
N PRO A 90 -6.41 4.76 -12.38
CA PRO A 90 -6.10 3.70 -13.35
C PRO A 90 -5.54 4.17 -14.70
N GLN A 91 -5.73 5.45 -15.04
CA GLN A 91 -5.23 6.05 -16.27
C GLN A 91 -3.74 6.43 -16.14
N SER A 92 -3.22 6.51 -14.92
CA SER A 92 -1.79 6.75 -14.66
C SER A 92 -0.92 5.66 -15.27
N LYS A 93 0.16 6.08 -15.94
CA LYS A 93 1.20 5.15 -16.41
C LYS A 93 1.93 4.46 -15.26
N VAL A 94 2.10 5.16 -14.14
CA VAL A 94 2.66 4.57 -12.92
C VAL A 94 1.75 3.46 -12.42
N PHE A 95 0.43 3.71 -12.30
CA PHE A 95 -0.54 2.69 -11.89
C PHE A 95 -0.50 1.46 -12.82
N GLN A 96 -0.48 1.68 -14.14
CA GLN A 96 -0.44 0.60 -15.13
C GLN A 96 0.82 -0.28 -15.02
N VAL A 97 1.97 0.28 -14.66
CA VAL A 97 3.18 -0.50 -14.38
C VAL A 97 3.05 -1.24 -13.04
N LEU A 98 2.61 -0.55 -11.98
CA LEU A 98 2.44 -1.15 -10.65
C LEU A 98 1.39 -2.26 -10.62
N ARG A 99 0.38 -2.23 -11.49
CA ARG A 99 -0.62 -3.30 -11.66
C ARG A 99 -0.01 -4.61 -12.14
N LYS A 100 1.12 -4.57 -12.85
CA LYS A 100 1.86 -5.75 -13.34
C LYS A 100 2.89 -6.27 -12.32
N MET A 101 3.19 -5.47 -11.28
CA MET A 101 4.21 -5.79 -10.28
C MET A 101 3.69 -6.87 -9.34
N PRO A 102 4.48 -7.92 -9.03
CA PRO A 102 4.14 -8.84 -7.96
C PRO A 102 4.25 -8.12 -6.62
N LYS A 103 3.22 -8.25 -5.79
CA LYS A 103 3.12 -7.53 -4.51
C LYS A 103 3.39 -8.42 -3.31
N GLY A 104 3.53 -9.72 -3.52
CA GLY A 104 3.79 -10.69 -2.45
C GLY A 104 2.51 -11.06 -1.72
N GLY A 105 2.43 -10.73 -0.43
CA GLY A 105 1.32 -11.02 0.47
C GLY A 105 0.42 -9.80 0.72
N HIS A 106 -0.87 -10.04 0.84
CA HIS A 106 -1.88 -9.04 1.23
C HIS A 106 -2.27 -9.30 2.68
N LEU A 107 -1.57 -8.60 3.58
CA LEU A 107 -1.48 -8.98 4.99
C LEU A 107 -2.46 -8.26 5.90
N HIS A 108 -3.39 -7.43 5.43
CA HIS A 108 -4.42 -6.76 6.22
C HIS A 108 -5.66 -6.55 5.36
N LEU A 109 -6.60 -7.49 5.46
CA LEU A 109 -7.75 -7.59 4.55
C LEU A 109 -8.93 -8.19 5.28
N HIS A 110 -10.05 -7.49 5.27
CA HIS A 110 -11.30 -7.97 5.86
C HIS A 110 -12.10 -8.76 4.82
N ALA A 111 -12.29 -10.06 5.04
CA ALA A 111 -12.92 -10.90 4.01
C ALA A 111 -14.32 -10.41 3.66
N GLY A 112 -15.07 -9.91 4.67
CA GLY A 112 -16.36 -9.23 4.61
C GLY A 112 -16.49 -8.10 3.57
N ALA A 113 -15.37 -7.50 3.15
CA ALA A 113 -15.35 -6.34 2.26
C ALA A 113 -14.24 -6.39 1.20
N ALA A 114 -13.55 -7.52 1.03
CA ALA A 114 -12.41 -7.66 0.14
C ALA A 114 -12.74 -7.78 -1.37
N PHE A 115 -14.00 -8.10 -1.69
CA PHE A 115 -14.45 -8.47 -3.03
C PHE A 115 -15.08 -7.28 -3.78
N ASP A 116 -15.20 -7.42 -5.09
CA ASP A 116 -15.88 -6.43 -5.92
C ASP A 116 -17.41 -6.54 -5.75
N TYR A 117 -17.99 -5.65 -4.94
CA TYR A 117 -19.43 -5.56 -4.74
C TYR A 117 -20.21 -5.44 -6.05
N ARG A 118 -19.67 -4.76 -7.08
CA ARG A 118 -20.32 -4.62 -8.37
C ARG A 118 -20.42 -5.97 -9.08
N ALA A 119 -19.32 -6.73 -9.09
CA ALA A 119 -19.29 -8.07 -9.66
C ALA A 119 -20.25 -9.01 -8.94
N ILE A 120 -20.29 -8.95 -7.60
CA ILE A 120 -21.21 -9.77 -6.79
C ILE A 120 -22.68 -9.43 -7.05
N ILE A 121 -23.04 -8.14 -7.09
CA ILE A 121 -24.41 -7.72 -7.39
C ILE A 121 -24.82 -8.13 -8.81
N ASN A 122 -23.92 -8.01 -9.79
CA ASN A 122 -24.18 -8.47 -11.16
C ASN A 122 -24.37 -9.99 -11.24
N TYR A 123 -23.60 -10.76 -10.47
CA TYR A 123 -23.78 -12.20 -10.35
C TYR A 123 -25.16 -12.54 -9.76
N ILE A 124 -25.54 -11.93 -8.63
CA ILE A 124 -26.86 -12.10 -8.01
C ILE A 124 -27.97 -11.77 -9.01
N ARG A 125 -27.83 -10.66 -9.76
CA ARG A 125 -28.81 -10.22 -10.76
C ARG A 125 -28.94 -11.18 -11.94
N SER A 126 -27.89 -11.93 -12.27
CA SER A 126 -27.86 -12.90 -13.36
C SER A 126 -28.46 -14.26 -13.00
N ASP A 127 -28.65 -14.52 -11.70
CA ASP A 127 -29.21 -15.76 -11.17
C ASP A 127 -30.64 -15.51 -10.66
N ASP A 128 -31.64 -16.03 -11.37
CA ASP A 128 -33.06 -15.81 -11.03
C ASP A 128 -33.40 -16.30 -9.62
N TYR A 129 -32.73 -17.35 -9.13
CA TYR A 129 -32.95 -17.82 -7.77
C TYR A 129 -32.42 -16.80 -6.77
N LEU A 130 -31.17 -16.35 -6.90
CA LEU A 130 -30.61 -15.36 -5.98
C LEU A 130 -31.40 -14.03 -6.03
N TRP A 131 -31.74 -13.54 -7.22
CA TRP A 131 -32.44 -12.28 -7.38
C TRP A 131 -33.87 -12.29 -6.81
N ASN A 132 -34.58 -13.42 -6.95
CA ASN A 132 -35.94 -13.59 -6.42
C ASN A 132 -36.01 -13.89 -4.92
N HIS A 133 -34.85 -14.08 -4.28
CA HIS A 133 -34.79 -14.37 -2.85
C HIS A 133 -34.13 -13.24 -2.06
N LEU A 134 -33.61 -12.20 -2.73
CA LEU A 134 -33.01 -11.03 -2.08
C LEU A 134 -34.08 -10.06 -1.59
N TYR A 135 -33.95 -9.58 -0.36
CA TYR A 135 -34.82 -8.57 0.25
C TYR A 135 -33.99 -7.48 0.94
N ILE A 136 -34.57 -6.27 1.00
CA ILE A 136 -34.01 -5.10 1.67
C ILE A 136 -35.03 -4.62 2.70
N LEU A 137 -34.64 -4.57 3.98
CA LEU A 137 -35.47 -4.09 5.07
C LEU A 137 -35.42 -2.57 5.10
N TYR A 138 -36.59 -1.94 5.03
CA TYR A 138 -36.75 -0.50 5.20
C TYR A 138 -37.48 -0.21 6.49
N CYS A 139 -36.91 0.63 7.36
CA CYS A 139 -37.56 1.16 8.55
C CYS A 139 -37.68 2.67 8.40
N ASP A 140 -38.91 3.18 8.46
CA ASP A 140 -39.18 4.63 8.32
C ASP A 140 -38.55 5.26 7.07
N GLY A 141 -38.50 4.49 5.97
CA GLY A 141 -37.95 4.92 4.68
C GLY A 141 -36.43 4.73 4.52
N VAL A 142 -35.72 4.31 5.56
CA VAL A 142 -34.27 4.08 5.55
C VAL A 142 -33.98 2.59 5.42
N ALA A 143 -33.09 2.20 4.51
CA ALA A 143 -32.62 0.82 4.42
C ALA A 143 -31.85 0.45 5.69
N VAL A 144 -32.05 -0.72 6.27
CA VAL A 144 -31.38 -1.10 7.53
C VAL A 144 -30.70 -2.47 7.48
N SER A 145 -31.10 -3.32 6.53
CA SER A 145 -30.54 -4.66 6.37
C SER A 145 -30.86 -5.17 4.98
N THR A 146 -30.00 -6.04 4.46
CA THR A 146 -30.30 -6.90 3.32
C THR A 146 -30.33 -8.35 3.81
N SER A 147 -31.05 -9.24 3.12
CA SER A 147 -31.14 -10.65 3.52
C SER A 147 -31.73 -11.48 2.40
N TYR A 148 -31.56 -12.81 2.48
CA TYR A 148 -32.28 -13.74 1.63
C TYR A 148 -33.39 -14.47 2.42
N PHE A 149 -34.55 -14.64 1.79
CA PHE A 149 -35.69 -15.41 2.33
C PHE A 149 -36.29 -16.33 1.26
N PRO A 150 -36.81 -17.53 1.61
CA PRO A 150 -37.47 -18.46 0.69
C PRO A 150 -38.72 -17.90 0.02
N SER A 151 -39.45 -17.02 0.72
CA SER A 151 -40.71 -16.47 0.24
C SER A 151 -41.04 -15.13 0.91
N ASP A 152 -41.99 -14.41 0.33
CA ASP A 152 -42.56 -13.20 0.93
C ASP A 152 -43.17 -13.48 2.32
N THR A 153 -43.73 -14.67 2.53
CA THR A 153 -44.32 -15.08 3.82
C THR A 153 -43.23 -15.18 4.89
N ASP A 154 -42.08 -15.75 4.54
CA ASP A 154 -40.93 -15.86 5.44
C ASP A 154 -40.35 -14.47 5.74
N ALA A 155 -40.19 -13.63 4.72
CA ALA A 155 -39.71 -12.25 4.92
C ALA A 155 -40.65 -11.47 5.85
N ASN A 156 -41.96 -11.54 5.63
CA ASN A 156 -42.96 -10.82 6.43
C ASN A 156 -43.05 -11.33 7.88
N SER A 157 -42.90 -12.65 8.10
CA SER A 157 -42.91 -13.24 9.45
C SER A 157 -41.65 -12.90 10.25
N HIS A 158 -40.55 -12.55 9.58
CA HIS A 158 -39.25 -12.26 10.18
C HIS A 158 -38.80 -10.80 10.02
N ALA A 159 -39.75 -9.85 9.92
CA ALA A 159 -39.48 -8.40 9.81
C ALA A 159 -38.52 -7.85 10.89
N TYR A 160 -38.44 -8.51 12.05
CA TYR A 160 -37.64 -8.07 13.21
C TYR A 160 -36.49 -9.02 13.56
N CYS A 161 -36.14 -9.98 12.70
CA CYS A 161 -35.09 -10.95 13.00
C CYS A 161 -33.67 -10.35 13.07
N THR A 162 -33.53 -9.09 12.66
CA THR A 162 -32.30 -8.28 12.71
C THR A 162 -32.03 -7.66 14.09
N GLY A 163 -32.86 -7.96 15.10
CA GLY A 163 -32.71 -7.42 16.46
C GLY A 163 -33.23 -5.98 16.63
N LYS A 164 -33.90 -5.42 15.62
CA LYS A 164 -34.54 -4.10 15.71
C LYS A 164 -35.83 -4.15 16.53
N PRO A 165 -36.18 -3.09 17.29
CA PRO A 165 -37.39 -3.06 18.12
C PRO A 165 -38.66 -3.21 17.28
N LYS A 166 -39.63 -4.00 17.78
CA LYS A 166 -40.95 -4.19 17.15
C LYS A 166 -41.77 -2.90 16.95
N THR A 167 -41.35 -1.79 17.55
CA THR A 167 -42.02 -0.48 17.51
C THR A 167 -41.73 0.35 16.27
N SER A 168 -40.83 -0.10 15.38
CA SER A 168 -40.46 0.59 14.14
C SER A 168 -41.31 0.12 12.95
N ASN A 169 -41.70 1.03 12.06
CA ASN A 169 -42.43 0.73 10.82
C ASN A 169 -41.47 0.13 9.79
N CYS A 170 -41.07 -1.12 10.03
CA CYS A 170 -40.13 -1.85 9.21
C CYS A 170 -40.85 -2.80 8.25
N LYS A 171 -40.45 -2.78 6.97
CA LYS A 171 -40.98 -3.69 5.93
C LYS A 171 -39.86 -4.16 5.01
N TRP A 172 -39.81 -5.46 4.78
CA TRP A 172 -38.97 -6.04 3.73
C TRP A 172 -39.56 -5.68 2.37
N LYS A 173 -38.68 -5.24 1.46
CA LYS A 173 -38.98 -5.06 0.05
C LYS A 173 -38.13 -6.01 -0.76
N HIS A 174 -38.72 -6.58 -1.79
CA HIS A 174 -38.01 -7.47 -2.69
C HIS A 174 -36.88 -6.73 -3.43
N GLY A 175 -35.72 -7.37 -3.59
CA GLY A 175 -34.52 -6.79 -4.19
C GLY A 175 -34.74 -6.31 -5.62
N ASN A 176 -35.56 -7.03 -6.39
CA ASN A 176 -35.98 -6.65 -7.75
C ASN A 176 -36.71 -5.29 -7.87
N THR A 177 -37.11 -4.67 -6.76
CA THR A 177 -37.64 -3.29 -6.76
C THR A 177 -36.55 -2.23 -6.90
N HIS A 178 -35.28 -2.66 -6.94
CA HIS A 178 -34.11 -1.80 -7.09
C HIS A 178 -33.28 -2.24 -8.31
N THR A 179 -32.63 -1.25 -8.91
CA THR A 179 -31.55 -1.46 -9.88
C THR A 179 -30.28 -1.96 -9.19
N THR A 180 -29.37 -2.56 -9.95
CA THR A 180 -28.05 -2.96 -9.43
C THR A 180 -27.23 -1.76 -8.93
N ASP A 181 -27.42 -0.57 -9.52
CA ASP A 181 -26.78 0.67 -9.08
C ASP A 181 -27.30 1.17 -7.73
N GLU A 182 -28.60 1.08 -7.50
CA GLU A 182 -29.20 1.42 -6.21
C GLU A 182 -28.69 0.49 -5.11
N ILE A 183 -28.66 -0.82 -5.36
CA ILE A 183 -28.12 -1.79 -4.39
C ILE A 183 -26.63 -1.51 -4.13
N TYR A 184 -25.84 -1.23 -5.18
CA TYR A 184 -24.42 -0.94 -5.02
C TYR A 184 -24.18 0.28 -4.13
N ARG A 185 -24.90 1.39 -4.36
CA ARG A 185 -24.82 2.59 -3.51
C ARG A 185 -25.31 2.35 -2.07
N LEU A 186 -26.25 1.42 -1.88
CA LEU A 186 -26.71 1.06 -0.53
C LEU A 186 -25.64 0.34 0.28
N VAL A 187 -24.81 -0.50 -0.35
CA VAL A 187 -23.86 -1.40 0.35
C VAL A 187 -22.41 -0.97 0.28
N THR A 188 -22.09 0.15 -0.38
CA THR A 188 -20.73 0.68 -0.52
C THR A 188 -20.66 2.12 -0.05
N ILE A 189 -19.45 2.58 0.27
CA ILE A 189 -19.15 3.97 0.62
C ILE A 189 -18.74 4.70 -0.66
N GLY A 190 -19.55 5.68 -1.07
CA GLY A 190 -19.31 6.50 -2.24
C GLY A 190 -19.12 7.99 -1.90
N PRO A 191 -18.81 8.83 -2.91
CA PRO A 191 -18.72 10.28 -2.72
C PRO A 191 -20.01 10.90 -2.17
N GLU A 192 -21.17 10.29 -2.41
CA GLU A 192 -22.47 10.71 -1.88
C GLU A 192 -22.61 10.53 -0.36
N ASP A 193 -21.78 9.68 0.25
CA ASP A 193 -21.78 9.43 1.69
C ASP A 193 -20.85 10.41 2.44
N LEU A 194 -19.92 11.07 1.74
CA LEU A 194 -18.96 11.97 2.36
C LEU A 194 -19.64 13.26 2.83
N PRO A 195 -19.40 13.71 4.08
CA PRO A 195 -19.90 15.00 4.54
C PRO A 195 -19.32 16.17 3.72
N TYR A 196 -20.15 17.20 3.50
CA TYR A 196 -19.88 18.30 2.55
C TYR A 196 -18.65 19.17 2.89
N GLN A 197 -18.20 19.17 4.15
CA GLN A 197 -17.02 19.87 4.65
C GLN A 197 -16.40 19.06 5.78
N GLY A 198 -15.06 18.94 5.79
CA GLY A 198 -14.22 18.39 6.86
C GLY A 198 -14.92 17.41 7.81
N TYR A 199 -14.73 16.12 7.60
CA TYR A 199 -15.38 15.08 8.39
C TYR A 199 -14.41 14.45 9.39
N GLU A 200 -14.96 14.00 10.52
CA GLU A 200 -14.21 13.33 11.59
C GLU A 200 -14.30 11.81 11.45
N ALA A 201 -13.31 11.11 12.00
CA ALA A 201 -13.27 9.65 11.97
C ALA A 201 -14.55 9.00 12.53
N ALA A 202 -15.12 9.56 13.62
CA ALA A 202 -16.35 9.02 14.22
C ALA A 202 -17.55 9.03 13.26
N GLN A 203 -17.71 10.09 12.47
CA GLN A 203 -18.80 10.18 11.48
C GLN A 203 -18.62 9.15 10.36
N MET A 204 -17.37 8.97 9.91
CA MET A 204 -17.06 7.96 8.89
C MET A 204 -17.26 6.54 9.42
N TRP A 205 -16.95 6.28 10.69
CA TRP A 205 -17.22 4.98 11.32
C TRP A 205 -18.71 4.65 11.43
N ASP A 206 -19.58 5.64 11.67
CA ASP A 206 -21.03 5.45 11.65
C ASP A 206 -21.51 5.00 10.25
N ILE A 207 -21.04 5.68 9.20
CA ILE A 207 -21.31 5.31 7.80
C ILE A 207 -20.75 3.92 7.50
N PHE A 208 -19.50 3.67 7.89
CA PHE A 208 -18.79 2.42 7.64
C PHE A 208 -19.53 1.24 8.25
N HIS A 209 -19.86 1.28 9.55
CA HIS A 209 -20.61 0.21 10.22
C HIS A 209 -21.98 -0.02 9.60
N TYR A 210 -22.68 1.06 9.23
CA TYR A 210 -23.99 0.98 8.59
C TYR A 210 -23.91 0.28 7.21
N LYS A 211 -22.98 0.70 6.35
CA LYS A 211 -22.78 0.10 5.01
C LYS A 211 -22.26 -1.34 5.12
N PHE A 212 -21.33 -1.62 6.03
CA PHE A 212 -20.83 -2.98 6.27
C PHE A 212 -21.95 -3.93 6.70
N GLY A 213 -22.86 -3.49 7.58
CA GLY A 213 -24.03 -4.27 7.99
C GLY A 213 -24.99 -4.57 6.83
N LEU A 214 -25.24 -3.58 5.96
CA LEU A 214 -26.02 -3.77 4.74
C LEU A 214 -25.33 -4.73 3.76
N GLY A 215 -24.01 -4.65 3.61
CA GLY A 215 -23.23 -5.56 2.78
C GLY A 215 -23.25 -7.00 3.28
N ALA A 216 -23.07 -7.22 4.59
CA ALA A 216 -23.04 -8.54 5.21
C ALA A 216 -24.34 -9.33 4.93
N GLY A 217 -25.50 -8.67 5.00
CA GLY A 217 -26.78 -9.28 4.68
C GLY A 217 -26.88 -9.83 3.26
N LEU A 218 -26.22 -9.17 2.30
CA LEU A 218 -26.20 -9.46 0.88
C LEU A 218 -25.21 -10.61 0.58
N THR A 219 -24.15 -10.74 1.37
CA THR A 219 -22.99 -11.55 1.02
C THR A 219 -22.78 -12.77 1.92
N CYS A 220 -23.47 -12.86 3.05
CA CYS A 220 -23.40 -14.01 3.96
C CYS A 220 -24.33 -15.17 3.59
N PHE A 221 -25.17 -15.04 2.55
CA PHE A 221 -25.90 -16.18 2.00
C PHE A 221 -24.92 -17.13 1.31
N GLU A 222 -24.92 -18.42 1.67
CA GLU A 222 -23.84 -19.38 1.34
C GLU A 222 -23.43 -19.40 -0.15
N PRO A 223 -24.35 -19.40 -1.15
CA PRO A 223 -23.96 -19.33 -2.55
C PRO A 223 -23.18 -18.06 -2.90
N VAL A 224 -23.61 -16.91 -2.37
CA VAL A 224 -22.97 -15.61 -2.58
C VAL A 224 -21.65 -15.52 -1.83
N PHE A 225 -21.58 -16.07 -0.61
CA PHE A 225 -20.33 -16.22 0.13
C PHE A 225 -19.30 -17.00 -0.71
N LYS A 226 -19.66 -18.14 -1.28
CA LYS A 226 -18.73 -18.91 -2.13
C LYS A 226 -18.27 -18.10 -3.34
N MET A 227 -19.16 -17.30 -3.94
CA MET A 227 -18.80 -16.42 -5.06
C MET A 227 -17.85 -15.29 -4.63
N ARG A 228 -18.08 -14.65 -3.47
CA ARG A 228 -17.22 -13.55 -3.00
C ARG A 228 -15.79 -14.01 -2.75
N ILE A 229 -15.60 -15.22 -2.20
CA ILE A 229 -14.27 -15.81 -2.01
C ILE A 229 -13.56 -16.02 -3.35
N ARG A 230 -14.27 -16.55 -4.36
CA ARG A 230 -13.71 -16.73 -5.72
C ARG A 230 -13.29 -15.40 -6.33
N ASN A 231 -14.17 -14.41 -6.29
CA ASN A 231 -13.90 -13.08 -6.82
C ASN A 231 -12.69 -12.42 -6.13
N THR A 232 -12.57 -12.52 -4.80
CA THR A 232 -11.40 -12.01 -4.07
C THR A 232 -10.11 -12.68 -4.54
N ILE A 233 -10.09 -14.01 -4.66
CA ILE A 233 -8.89 -14.76 -5.12
C ILE A 233 -8.51 -14.36 -6.55
N GLU A 234 -9.49 -14.26 -7.46
CA GLU A 234 -9.25 -13.84 -8.85
C GLU A 234 -8.70 -12.40 -8.93
N ASN A 235 -9.27 -11.49 -8.15
CA ASN A 235 -8.78 -10.11 -8.06
C ASN A 235 -7.35 -10.06 -7.53
N MET A 236 -7.03 -10.85 -6.51
CA MET A 236 -5.67 -10.95 -5.96
C MET A 236 -4.67 -11.50 -6.99
N ILE A 237 -4.98 -12.64 -7.63
CA ILE A 237 -4.10 -13.28 -8.61
C ILE A 237 -3.84 -12.32 -9.79
N SER A 238 -4.89 -11.67 -10.30
CA SER A 238 -4.77 -10.69 -11.37
C SER A 238 -4.04 -9.40 -10.96
N ASP A 239 -3.88 -9.16 -9.65
CA ASP A 239 -3.10 -8.05 -9.08
C ASP A 239 -1.67 -8.44 -8.68
N GLY A 240 -1.21 -9.64 -9.04
CA GLY A 240 0.13 -10.09 -8.63
C GLY A 240 0.28 -10.33 -7.13
N VAL A 241 -0.83 -10.57 -6.40
CA VAL A 241 -0.84 -11.00 -5.01
C VAL A 241 -0.80 -12.53 -4.97
N SER A 242 0.21 -13.08 -4.30
CA SER A 242 0.44 -14.53 -4.22
C SER A 242 -0.17 -15.17 -2.97
N PHE A 243 -0.45 -14.38 -1.94
CA PHE A 243 -0.95 -14.84 -0.64
C PHE A 243 -1.80 -13.76 0.03
N ALA A 244 -2.80 -14.13 0.84
CA ALA A 244 -3.51 -13.18 1.70
C ALA A 244 -3.83 -13.73 3.08
N GLU A 245 -4.07 -12.81 4.02
CA GLU A 245 -4.55 -13.11 5.36
C GLU A 245 -5.86 -12.40 5.63
N PHE A 246 -6.94 -13.18 5.66
CA PHE A 246 -8.27 -12.67 5.92
C PHE A 246 -8.50 -12.45 7.41
N ARG A 247 -9.05 -11.30 7.77
CA ARG A 247 -9.70 -11.03 9.06
C ARG A 247 -11.19 -11.13 8.86
N ASP A 248 -11.84 -12.01 9.59
CA ASP A 248 -13.31 -12.05 9.63
C ASP A 248 -13.80 -12.86 10.84
N PHE A 249 -15.11 -12.84 11.06
CA PHE A 249 -15.82 -13.60 12.08
C PHE A 249 -16.45 -14.84 11.46
N PRO A 250 -15.92 -16.05 11.68
CA PRO A 250 -16.49 -17.24 11.07
C PRO A 250 -17.79 -17.65 11.77
N GLY A 251 -18.68 -18.27 11.01
CA GLY A 251 -19.93 -18.83 11.48
C GLY A 251 -21.12 -17.88 11.37
N TYR A 252 -21.10 -16.91 10.45
CA TYR A 252 -22.23 -16.00 10.21
C TYR A 252 -22.92 -16.25 8.87
N ILE A 253 -22.41 -17.17 8.05
CA ILE A 253 -23.06 -17.53 6.80
C ILE A 253 -24.28 -18.44 7.06
N TYR A 254 -25.24 -18.40 6.14
CA TYR A 254 -26.51 -19.11 6.27
C TYR A 254 -27.03 -19.63 4.93
N ASN A 255 -27.93 -20.61 4.99
CA ASN A 255 -28.66 -21.14 3.84
C ASN A 255 -30.10 -21.51 4.21
N PHE A 256 -30.85 -22.10 3.26
CA PHE A 256 -32.22 -22.57 3.46
C PHE A 256 -32.31 -24.08 3.70
N ASP A 257 -31.23 -24.72 4.17
CA ASP A 257 -31.26 -26.14 4.51
C ASP A 257 -31.87 -26.37 5.90
N TYR A 258 -33.19 -26.52 5.95
CA TYR A 258 -33.96 -26.75 7.17
C TYR A 258 -33.80 -28.16 7.77
N THR A 259 -32.97 -29.03 7.19
CA THR A 259 -32.74 -30.37 7.75
C THR A 259 -31.93 -30.34 9.05
N HIS A 260 -31.29 -29.22 9.36
CA HIS A 260 -30.50 -28.99 10.55
C HIS A 260 -31.25 -28.10 11.55
N SER A 261 -31.15 -28.39 12.85
CA SER A 261 -31.84 -27.65 13.93
C SER A 261 -31.18 -26.31 14.32
N ASN A 262 -30.18 -25.83 13.56
CA ASN A 262 -29.37 -24.65 13.90
C ASN A 262 -29.93 -23.37 13.26
N ASN A 263 -31.19 -23.06 13.53
CA ASN A 263 -31.84 -21.89 12.94
C ASN A 263 -31.44 -20.60 13.64
N ASP A 264 -31.12 -19.58 12.85
CA ASP A 264 -30.91 -18.22 13.35
C ASP A 264 -32.23 -17.52 13.69
N SER A 265 -32.16 -16.28 14.17
CA SER A 265 -33.34 -15.48 14.52
C SER A 265 -34.28 -15.20 13.34
N CYS A 266 -33.81 -15.38 12.10
CA CYS A 266 -34.58 -15.24 10.87
C CYS A 266 -35.13 -16.59 10.37
N GLY A 267 -35.01 -17.66 11.17
CA GLY A 267 -35.46 -19.00 10.82
C GLY A 267 -34.58 -19.69 9.78
N ARG A 268 -33.39 -19.18 9.47
CA ARG A 268 -32.50 -19.71 8.42
C ARG A 268 -31.46 -20.63 9.05
N ASN A 269 -31.01 -21.65 8.33
CA ASN A 269 -29.99 -22.54 8.86
C ASN A 269 -28.62 -21.86 8.86
N ARG A 270 -28.03 -21.75 10.05
CA ARG A 270 -26.72 -21.13 10.26
C ARG A 270 -25.62 -22.16 10.06
N ILE A 271 -24.66 -21.84 9.19
CA ILE A 271 -23.50 -22.68 8.95
C ILE A 271 -22.42 -22.32 9.98
N GLY A 272 -21.96 -23.33 10.73
CA GLY A 272 -20.93 -23.13 11.75
C GLY A 272 -19.57 -22.75 11.14
N GLY A 273 -18.73 -22.09 11.95
CA GLY A 273 -17.43 -21.57 11.49
C GLY A 273 -16.49 -22.62 10.91
N VAL A 274 -16.56 -23.88 11.36
CA VAL A 274 -15.78 -24.99 10.77
C VAL A 274 -16.15 -25.18 9.29
N ASN A 275 -17.45 -25.30 8.98
CA ASN A 275 -17.91 -25.53 7.62
C ASN A 275 -17.68 -24.31 6.72
N GLU A 276 -17.85 -23.10 7.27
CA GLU A 276 -17.50 -21.87 6.57
C GLU A 276 -16.02 -21.85 6.14
N LEU A 277 -15.09 -22.17 7.04
CA LEU A 277 -13.67 -22.22 6.69
C LEU A 277 -13.30 -23.43 5.81
N LEU A 278 -14.06 -24.54 5.86
CA LEU A 278 -13.91 -25.63 4.90
C LEU A 278 -14.32 -25.20 3.48
N HIS A 279 -15.31 -24.34 3.32
CA HIS A 279 -15.60 -23.72 2.02
C HIS A 279 -14.45 -22.85 1.54
N LEU A 280 -13.92 -21.97 2.41
CA LEU A 280 -12.75 -21.13 2.08
C LEU A 280 -11.57 -22.00 1.65
N LYS A 281 -11.25 -23.05 2.42
CA LYS A 281 -10.19 -24.00 2.12
C LYS A 281 -10.40 -24.67 0.77
N SER A 282 -11.59 -25.23 0.53
CA SER A 282 -11.89 -25.96 -0.69
C SER A 282 -11.73 -25.09 -1.93
N ILE A 283 -12.20 -23.84 -1.88
CA ILE A 283 -12.04 -22.88 -2.98
C ILE A 283 -10.56 -22.50 -3.14
N THR A 284 -9.86 -22.22 -2.03
CA THR A 284 -8.43 -21.89 -2.07
C THR A 284 -7.59 -23.01 -2.71
N ASP A 285 -7.86 -24.27 -2.34
CA ASP A 285 -7.17 -25.44 -2.89
C ASP A 285 -7.47 -25.67 -4.37
N GLU A 286 -8.66 -25.29 -4.85
CA GLU A 286 -9.01 -25.28 -6.29
C GLU A 286 -8.11 -24.31 -7.05
N TYR A 287 -8.03 -23.05 -6.61
CA TYR A 287 -7.22 -22.03 -7.28
C TYR A 287 -5.72 -22.32 -7.21
N LYS A 288 -5.22 -22.88 -6.10
CA LYS A 288 -3.81 -23.30 -5.98
C LYS A 288 -3.42 -24.36 -7.01
N LYS A 289 -4.34 -25.23 -7.43
CA LYS A 289 -4.07 -26.26 -8.45
C LYS A 289 -3.91 -25.65 -9.84
N ILE A 290 -4.70 -24.63 -10.17
CA ILE A 290 -4.72 -24.02 -11.50
C ILE A 290 -3.82 -22.78 -11.61
N HIS A 291 -3.40 -22.19 -10.48
CA HIS A 291 -2.47 -21.06 -10.41
C HIS A 291 -1.27 -21.40 -9.50
N PRO A 292 -0.19 -22.02 -10.03
CA PRO A 292 0.97 -22.43 -9.22
C PRO A 292 1.72 -21.29 -8.52
N THR A 293 1.51 -20.04 -8.94
CA THR A 293 2.07 -18.84 -8.30
C THR A 293 1.21 -18.34 -7.12
N PHE A 294 -0.02 -18.84 -6.98
CA PHE A 294 -0.88 -18.55 -5.85
C PHE A 294 -0.58 -19.54 -4.71
N VAL A 295 -0.07 -19.02 -3.60
CA VAL A 295 0.37 -19.80 -2.44
C VAL A 295 -0.82 -20.21 -1.57
N GLY A 296 -1.81 -19.32 -1.43
CA GLY A 296 -3.05 -19.59 -0.74
C GLY A 296 -3.52 -18.44 0.17
N ILE A 297 -4.40 -18.79 1.10
CA ILE A 297 -4.99 -17.87 2.08
C ILE A 297 -4.79 -18.45 3.48
N SER A 298 -4.48 -17.57 4.43
CA SER A 298 -4.61 -17.83 5.86
C SER A 298 -5.70 -16.95 6.46
N TYR A 299 -6.11 -17.30 7.67
CA TYR A 299 -7.23 -16.70 8.36
C TYR A 299 -6.80 -16.29 9.77
N ILE A 300 -7.01 -15.02 10.07
CA ILE A 300 -6.86 -14.43 11.39
C ILE A 300 -8.28 -14.20 11.91
N MET A 301 -8.64 -14.94 12.96
CA MET A 301 -9.98 -14.82 13.53
C MET A 301 -10.12 -13.49 14.27
N ALA A 302 -11.13 -12.72 13.93
CA ALA A 302 -11.40 -11.44 14.59
C ALA A 302 -12.46 -11.59 15.68
N ALA A 303 -12.43 -10.69 16.67
CA ALA A 303 -13.55 -10.40 17.56
C ALA A 303 -13.80 -8.89 17.64
N GLY A 304 -15.07 -8.49 17.73
CA GLY A 304 -15.43 -7.08 17.72
C GLY A 304 -15.08 -6.45 19.06
N ARG A 305 -14.31 -5.37 19.07
CA ARG A 305 -13.89 -4.67 20.30
C ARG A 305 -15.01 -4.05 21.14
N SER A 306 -16.19 -3.87 20.56
CA SER A 306 -17.40 -3.44 21.27
C SER A 306 -18.18 -4.61 21.89
N SER A 307 -17.74 -5.86 21.70
CA SER A 307 -18.42 -7.04 22.24
C SER A 307 -18.32 -7.13 23.76
N ILE A 308 -19.29 -7.76 24.42
CA ILE A 308 -19.19 -8.07 25.86
C ILE A 308 -18.08 -9.10 26.14
N VAL A 309 -17.54 -9.10 27.37
CA VAL A 309 -16.39 -9.95 27.75
C VAL A 309 -16.61 -11.43 27.40
N GLY A 310 -17.79 -11.97 27.71
CA GLY A 310 -18.13 -13.37 27.43
C GLY A 310 -18.08 -13.74 25.94
N SER A 311 -18.25 -12.78 25.03
CA SER A 311 -18.15 -13.01 23.59
C SER A 311 -16.70 -13.21 23.13
N TYR A 312 -15.70 -12.57 23.78
CA TYR A 312 -14.30 -12.82 23.46
C TYR A 312 -13.89 -14.23 23.86
N LEU A 313 -14.30 -14.70 25.04
CA LEU A 313 -14.01 -16.06 25.50
C LEU A 313 -14.59 -17.10 24.53
N LYS A 314 -15.84 -16.92 24.09
CA LYS A 314 -16.45 -17.76 23.06
C LYS A 314 -15.69 -17.72 21.73
N SER A 315 -15.19 -16.54 21.35
CA SER A 315 -14.40 -16.37 20.13
C SER A 315 -13.05 -17.08 20.23
N ILE A 316 -12.40 -17.03 21.39
CA ILE A 316 -11.14 -17.73 21.68
C ILE A 316 -11.36 -19.26 21.70
N ASP A 317 -12.47 -19.73 22.27
CA ASP A 317 -12.81 -21.16 22.26
C ASP A 317 -13.08 -21.66 20.83
N LEU A 318 -13.81 -20.88 20.02
CA LEU A 318 -13.99 -21.18 18.60
C LEU A 318 -12.65 -21.13 17.85
N PHE A 319 -11.78 -20.16 18.10
CA PHE A 319 -10.42 -20.13 17.54
C PHE A 319 -9.66 -21.42 17.84
N LYS A 320 -9.67 -21.87 19.09
CA LYS A 320 -9.02 -23.12 19.51
C LYS A 320 -9.63 -24.34 18.82
N GLN A 321 -10.96 -24.38 18.67
CA GLN A 321 -11.66 -25.42 17.92
C GLN A 321 -11.22 -25.46 16.46
N LEU A 322 -11.19 -24.31 15.79
CA LEU A 322 -10.80 -24.19 14.39
C LEU A 322 -9.32 -24.56 14.18
N ARG A 323 -8.42 -24.05 15.03
CA ARG A 323 -6.99 -24.36 14.99
C ARG A 323 -6.71 -25.84 15.32
N GLY A 324 -7.54 -26.46 16.15
CA GLY A 324 -7.48 -27.89 16.48
C GLY A 324 -8.02 -28.80 15.37
N HIS A 325 -8.77 -28.28 14.40
CA HIS A 325 -9.35 -29.09 13.33
C HIS A 325 -8.26 -29.55 12.34
N PRO A 326 -8.19 -30.85 11.99
CA PRO A 326 -7.08 -31.40 11.17
C PRO A 326 -6.87 -30.72 9.83
N GLU A 327 -7.95 -30.25 9.20
CA GLU A 327 -7.90 -29.59 7.89
C GLU A 327 -7.70 -28.07 7.96
N LEU A 328 -7.95 -27.44 9.11
CA LEU A 328 -7.94 -25.97 9.27
C LEU A 328 -6.73 -25.46 10.06
N LYS A 329 -5.99 -26.34 10.74
CA LYS A 329 -4.83 -25.99 11.59
C LYS A 329 -3.73 -25.17 10.91
N ASN A 330 -3.61 -25.27 9.58
CA ASN A 330 -2.62 -24.53 8.79
C ASN A 330 -3.22 -23.32 8.05
N ILE A 331 -4.51 -23.06 8.26
CA ILE A 331 -5.24 -21.91 7.70
C ILE A 331 -5.50 -20.90 8.81
N VAL A 332 -5.96 -21.34 9.98
CA VAL A 332 -6.28 -20.46 11.11
C VAL A 332 -5.04 -20.22 11.96
N ASN A 333 -4.42 -19.06 11.79
CA ASN A 333 -3.08 -18.79 12.31
C ASN A 333 -3.02 -17.75 13.43
N GLY A 334 -4.08 -16.97 13.63
CA GLY A 334 -4.03 -15.89 14.61
C GLY A 334 -5.37 -15.36 15.04
N PHE A 335 -5.31 -14.39 15.94
CA PHE A 335 -6.47 -13.70 16.48
C PHE A 335 -6.25 -12.18 16.49
N ASP A 336 -7.32 -11.43 16.29
CA ASP A 336 -7.32 -9.97 16.20
C ASP A 336 -8.59 -9.38 16.85
N LEU A 337 -8.54 -8.09 17.17
CA LEU A 337 -9.65 -7.29 17.64
C LEU A 337 -9.90 -6.16 16.65
N VAL A 338 -11.14 -6.06 16.17
CA VAL A 338 -11.51 -5.17 15.07
C VAL A 338 -12.65 -4.23 15.46
N GLY A 339 -12.86 -3.20 14.63
CA GLY A 339 -13.83 -2.12 14.83
C GLY A 339 -13.18 -0.83 15.33
N GLN A 340 -13.98 0.24 15.41
CA GLN A 340 -13.49 1.59 15.73
C GLN A 340 -12.70 1.68 17.04
N GLU A 341 -11.40 2.00 16.93
CA GLU A 341 -10.50 2.02 18.08
C GLU A 341 -10.87 3.04 19.16
N ASP A 342 -11.20 4.25 18.73
CA ASP A 342 -11.51 5.37 19.63
C ASP A 342 -12.78 5.20 20.48
N ALA A 343 -13.69 4.31 20.09
CA ALA A 343 -14.97 4.09 20.77
C ALA A 343 -15.09 2.67 21.38
N GLY A 344 -14.07 1.85 21.19
CA GLY A 344 -14.05 0.45 21.61
C GLY A 344 -13.24 0.21 22.88
N LYS A 345 -13.23 -1.03 23.36
CA LYS A 345 -12.37 -1.40 24.49
C LYS A 345 -10.89 -1.32 24.12
N SER A 346 -10.07 -0.92 25.09
CA SER A 346 -8.61 -0.98 24.98
C SER A 346 -8.09 -2.40 25.19
N LEU A 347 -6.87 -2.66 24.76
CA LEU A 347 -6.19 -3.94 24.98
C LEU A 347 -5.90 -4.16 26.47
N ASN A 348 -5.52 -3.11 27.21
CA ASN A 348 -5.35 -3.15 28.67
C ASN A 348 -6.61 -3.66 29.40
N GLN A 349 -7.80 -3.17 29.03
CA GLN A 349 -9.05 -3.67 29.62
C GLN A 349 -9.32 -5.14 29.32
N LEU A 350 -8.94 -5.58 28.13
CA LEU A 350 -9.13 -6.97 27.71
C LEU A 350 -8.01 -7.89 28.21
N TYR A 351 -6.97 -7.35 28.84
CA TYR A 351 -5.84 -8.12 29.37
C TYR A 351 -6.24 -9.31 30.22
N PRO A 352 -7.18 -9.21 31.20
CA PRO A 352 -7.57 -10.37 31.99
C PRO A 352 -8.17 -11.53 31.17
N SER A 353 -8.74 -11.22 29.99
CA SER A 353 -9.37 -12.22 29.11
C SER A 353 -8.38 -12.79 28.08
N LEU A 354 -7.42 -11.98 27.63
CA LEU A 354 -6.50 -12.31 26.55
C LEU A 354 -5.15 -12.85 27.04
N GLN A 355 -4.73 -12.45 28.24
CA GLN A 355 -3.46 -12.86 28.81
C GLN A 355 -3.41 -14.37 29.05
N GLY A 356 -2.29 -15.00 28.70
CA GLY A 356 -2.06 -16.43 28.91
C GLY A 356 -2.77 -17.35 27.91
N GLN A 357 -3.55 -16.79 26.96
CA GLN A 357 -4.08 -17.57 25.86
C GLN A 357 -2.95 -17.96 24.90
N GLN A 358 -2.89 -19.23 24.49
CA GLN A 358 -1.90 -19.74 23.54
C GLN A 358 -2.30 -19.37 22.10
N VAL A 359 -2.24 -18.07 21.80
CA VAL A 359 -2.73 -17.46 20.57
C VAL A 359 -1.69 -16.49 20.04
N ASP A 360 -1.52 -16.47 18.71
CA ASP A 360 -0.70 -15.47 18.05
C ASP A 360 -1.59 -14.27 17.69
N TYR A 361 -1.26 -13.10 18.24
CA TYR A 361 -2.08 -11.88 18.08
C TYR A 361 -1.61 -10.99 16.94
N TYR A 362 -2.55 -10.37 16.23
CA TYR A 362 -2.32 -9.47 15.09
C TYR A 362 -3.15 -8.20 15.24
N PHE A 363 -2.98 -7.48 16.34
CA PHE A 363 -3.91 -6.45 16.77
C PHE A 363 -3.94 -5.24 15.82
N HIS A 364 -5.15 -4.77 15.50
CA HIS A 364 -5.37 -3.35 15.19
C HIS A 364 -4.97 -2.51 16.41
N SER A 365 -4.08 -1.56 16.23
CA SER A 365 -3.59 -0.73 17.34
C SER A 365 -3.03 0.59 16.85
N GLY A 366 -3.41 1.67 17.53
CA GLY A 366 -2.98 3.03 17.21
C GLY A 366 -3.59 3.58 15.91
N GLU A 367 -4.71 3.06 15.42
CA GLU A 367 -5.52 3.68 14.37
C GLU A 367 -6.35 4.83 14.96
N THR A 368 -5.65 5.91 15.31
CA THR A 368 -6.25 7.06 15.96
C THR A 368 -5.47 8.32 15.65
N GLU A 369 -6.20 9.44 15.56
CA GLU A 369 -5.61 10.78 15.61
C GLU A 369 -5.81 11.45 16.97
N GLN A 370 -6.53 10.82 17.91
CA GLN A 370 -6.79 11.37 19.23
C GLN A 370 -5.48 11.60 19.99
N PRO A 371 -5.30 12.76 20.66
CA PRO A 371 -4.13 13.02 21.50
C PRO A 371 -4.04 12.08 22.71
N GLY A 372 -2.82 11.77 23.16
CA GLY A 372 -2.55 10.89 24.31
C GLY A 372 -2.98 11.40 25.69
N ASP A 373 -3.38 12.67 25.79
CA ASP A 373 -3.96 13.28 26.99
C ASP A 373 -5.49 13.23 26.99
N ILE A 374 -6.12 12.67 25.95
CA ILE A 374 -7.56 12.46 25.85
C ILE A 374 -7.89 11.01 26.17
N GLU A 375 -8.68 10.82 27.22
CA GLU A 375 -9.24 9.53 27.59
C GLU A 375 -10.28 9.06 26.56
N ALA A 376 -10.24 7.78 26.18
CA ALA A 376 -11.16 7.20 25.21
C ALA A 376 -12.53 6.94 25.87
N PRO A 377 -13.65 7.34 25.26
CA PRO A 377 -14.98 7.09 25.83
C PRO A 377 -15.32 5.60 25.81
N ASN A 378 -15.72 5.06 26.97
CA ASN A 378 -16.23 3.70 27.09
C ASN A 378 -17.76 3.69 26.99
N LEU A 379 -18.24 3.43 25.78
CA LEU A 379 -19.68 3.45 25.48
C LEU A 379 -20.50 2.36 26.20
N LEU A 380 -19.85 1.36 26.81
CA LEU A 380 -20.55 0.25 27.49
C LEU A 380 -20.59 0.37 29.01
N SER A 381 -19.60 1.03 29.62
CA SER A 381 -19.55 1.26 31.06
C SER A 381 -20.03 2.66 31.48
N HIS A 382 -20.35 3.53 30.51
CA HIS A 382 -20.63 4.95 30.75
C HIS A 382 -19.47 5.66 31.48
N GLY A 383 -18.23 5.38 31.07
CA GLY A 383 -17.00 5.92 31.65
C GLY A 383 -15.95 6.29 30.59
N TYR A 384 -14.72 6.53 31.05
CA TYR A 384 -13.57 6.85 30.22
C TYR A 384 -12.44 5.85 30.48
N ASP A 385 -11.68 5.55 29.43
CA ASP A 385 -10.52 4.66 29.43
C ASP A 385 -9.25 5.43 29.07
N GLU A 386 -8.11 4.79 29.22
CA GLU A 386 -6.83 5.34 28.77
C GLU A 386 -6.86 5.72 27.27
N ALA A 387 -6.01 6.66 26.87
CA ALA A 387 -5.95 7.14 25.50
C ALA A 387 -5.75 5.98 24.50
N THR A 388 -6.48 6.04 23.37
CA THR A 388 -6.50 4.99 22.34
C THR A 388 -5.10 4.58 21.88
N GLU A 389 -4.18 5.54 21.72
CA GLU A 389 -2.83 5.27 21.24
C GLU A 389 -2.02 4.34 22.15
N TYR A 390 -2.39 4.18 23.43
CA TYR A 390 -1.70 3.27 24.34
C TYR A 390 -1.94 1.78 24.04
N ASN A 391 -2.92 1.44 23.19
CA ASN A 391 -3.04 0.09 22.63
C ASN A 391 -1.76 -0.35 21.90
N LEU A 392 -0.95 0.57 21.36
CA LEU A 392 0.34 0.24 20.75
C LEU A 392 1.32 -0.39 21.75
N PHE A 393 1.32 0.10 22.99
CA PHE A 393 2.19 -0.40 24.06
C PHE A 393 1.71 -1.77 24.52
N ASP A 394 0.40 -1.92 24.70
CA ASP A 394 -0.20 -3.20 25.06
C ASP A 394 0.04 -4.26 24.00
N ALA A 395 -0.17 -3.94 22.72
CA ALA A 395 0.09 -4.86 21.61
C ALA A 395 1.55 -5.35 21.60
N TYR A 396 2.50 -4.46 21.89
CA TYR A 396 3.91 -4.84 22.05
C TYR A 396 4.13 -5.79 23.25
N LEU A 397 3.48 -5.52 24.39
CA LEU A 397 3.55 -6.35 25.61
C LEU A 397 2.90 -7.72 25.44
N PHE A 398 1.76 -7.80 24.72
CA PHE A 398 1.15 -9.06 24.27
C PHE A 398 1.99 -9.84 23.28
N SER A 399 3.12 -9.28 22.83
CA SER A 399 3.95 -9.86 21.78
C SER A 399 3.15 -10.15 20.52
N SER A 400 2.31 -9.18 20.14
CA SER A 400 1.67 -9.18 18.84
C SER A 400 2.71 -9.38 17.73
N LYS A 401 2.33 -10.10 16.68
CA LYS A 401 3.21 -10.44 15.57
C LYS A 401 3.36 -9.29 14.59
N ARG A 402 2.31 -8.48 14.44
CA ARG A 402 2.23 -7.30 13.58
C ARG A 402 1.23 -6.31 14.18
N LEU A 403 1.39 -5.03 13.85
CA LEU A 403 0.46 -3.98 14.22
C LEU A 403 -0.38 -3.57 13.01
N GLY A 404 -1.70 -3.63 13.13
CA GLY A 404 -2.65 -3.08 12.16
C GLY A 404 -2.70 -1.57 12.24
N HIS A 405 -2.48 -0.89 11.10
CA HIS A 405 -2.43 0.56 10.87
C HIS A 405 -1.29 1.28 11.59
N ALA A 406 -1.30 1.32 12.93
CA ALA A 406 -0.36 2.07 13.77
C ALA A 406 -0.18 3.54 13.32
N VAL A 407 -1.28 4.26 13.11
CA VAL A 407 -1.28 5.67 12.68
C VAL A 407 -0.57 6.56 13.72
N SER A 408 -0.89 6.42 15.01
CA SER A 408 -0.33 7.26 16.08
C SER A 408 1.09 6.88 16.51
N LEU A 409 1.65 5.76 16.04
CA LEU A 409 2.96 5.26 16.50
C LEU A 409 4.11 6.25 16.28
N ILE A 410 3.99 7.15 15.29
CA ILE A 410 4.96 8.23 15.03
C ILE A 410 5.20 9.15 16.24
N ARG A 411 4.23 9.23 17.16
CA ARG A 411 4.29 10.04 18.39
C ARG A 411 5.10 9.35 19.51
N HIS A 412 5.52 8.10 19.31
CA HIS A 412 6.17 7.27 20.33
C HIS A 412 7.54 6.74 19.87
N PRO A 413 8.56 7.60 19.74
CA PRO A 413 9.87 7.21 19.19
C PRO A 413 10.57 6.09 19.98
N ALA A 414 10.40 6.04 21.30
CA ALA A 414 10.95 4.96 22.12
C ALA A 414 10.28 3.60 21.84
N LEU A 415 8.98 3.59 21.51
CA LEU A 415 8.26 2.39 21.13
C LEU A 415 8.61 1.98 19.70
N MET A 416 8.71 2.94 18.76
CA MET A 416 9.18 2.68 17.40
C MET A 416 10.52 1.94 17.37
N GLU A 417 11.48 2.37 18.20
CA GLU A 417 12.78 1.69 18.30
C GLU A 417 12.67 0.25 18.81
N LYS A 418 11.78 0.00 19.79
CA LYS A 418 11.51 -1.37 20.28
C LYS A 418 10.86 -2.24 19.22
N ILE A 419 9.91 -1.70 18.45
CA ILE A 419 9.23 -2.37 17.35
C ILE A 419 10.24 -2.75 16.26
N ARG A 420 11.09 -1.79 15.86
CA ARG A 420 12.19 -2.00 14.91
C ARG A 420 13.15 -3.08 15.37
N ALA A 421 13.63 -2.99 16.61
CA ALA A 421 14.56 -3.96 17.19
C ALA A 421 13.97 -5.38 17.29
N LYS A 422 12.66 -5.49 17.57
CA LYS A 422 11.93 -6.77 17.58
C LYS A 422 11.63 -7.31 16.17
N GLY A 423 11.79 -6.48 15.14
CA GLY A 423 11.40 -6.82 13.76
C GLY A 423 9.90 -7.02 13.59
N MET A 424 9.08 -6.39 14.45
CA MET A 424 7.61 -6.44 14.36
C MET A 424 7.15 -5.55 13.22
N CYS A 425 6.25 -6.07 12.38
CA CYS A 425 5.83 -5.38 11.16
C CYS A 425 4.63 -4.47 11.39
N VAL A 426 4.55 -3.39 10.63
CA VAL A 426 3.42 -2.45 10.61
C VAL A 426 2.67 -2.61 9.30
N GLU A 427 1.38 -2.92 9.40
CA GLU A 427 0.46 -3.05 8.28
C GLU A 427 -0.15 -1.69 7.98
N THR A 428 -0.03 -1.21 6.76
CA THR A 428 -0.47 0.14 6.38
C THR A 428 -1.51 0.08 5.28
N CYS A 429 -2.62 0.80 5.49
CA CYS A 429 -3.79 0.82 4.61
C CYS A 429 -4.11 2.28 4.23
N PRO A 430 -3.29 2.92 3.37
CA PRO A 430 -3.33 4.36 3.18
C PRO A 430 -4.69 4.89 2.72
N ILE A 431 -5.36 4.20 1.80
CA ILE A 431 -6.66 4.66 1.30
C ILE A 431 -7.73 4.55 2.39
N SER A 432 -7.72 3.46 3.17
CA SER A 432 -8.58 3.32 4.35
C SER A 432 -8.36 4.47 5.33
N ASN A 433 -7.09 4.77 5.67
CA ASN A 433 -6.78 5.87 6.58
C ASN A 433 -7.23 7.24 6.05
N GLN A 434 -7.26 7.46 4.73
CA GLN A 434 -7.79 8.69 4.14
C GLN A 434 -9.34 8.74 4.16
N ILE A 435 -9.99 7.63 3.78
CA ILE A 435 -11.45 7.54 3.72
C ILE A 435 -12.05 7.65 5.12
N LEU A 436 -11.44 7.00 6.12
CA LEU A 436 -11.84 7.07 7.53
C LEU A 436 -11.36 8.34 8.24
N ALA A 437 -10.87 9.34 7.50
CA ALA A 437 -10.55 10.68 7.98
C ALA A 437 -9.35 10.80 8.94
N TYR A 438 -8.52 9.76 9.06
CA TYR A 438 -7.30 9.82 9.86
C TYR A 438 -6.21 10.64 9.15
N ILE A 439 -5.96 10.34 7.87
CA ILE A 439 -4.88 10.96 7.09
C ILE A 439 -5.43 11.59 5.79
N PRO A 440 -5.85 12.87 5.81
CA PRO A 440 -6.40 13.53 4.62
C PRO A 440 -5.41 13.64 3.45
N ASP A 441 -4.13 13.91 3.74
CA ASP A 441 -3.05 14.00 2.76
C ASP A 441 -2.04 12.88 2.96
N LEU A 442 -2.01 11.94 2.00
CA LEU A 442 -1.17 10.75 2.07
C LEU A 442 0.33 11.04 2.03
N ARG A 443 0.76 12.26 1.68
CA ARG A 443 2.17 12.68 1.81
C ARG A 443 2.61 12.83 3.26
N SER A 444 1.66 13.08 4.16
CA SER A 444 1.88 13.21 5.60
C SER A 444 1.66 11.90 6.36
N HIS A 445 1.42 10.79 5.64
CA HIS A 445 1.18 9.50 6.26
C HIS A 445 2.38 9.03 7.10
N PRO A 446 2.17 8.51 8.32
CA PRO A 446 3.25 8.20 9.26
C PRO A 446 4.19 7.07 8.79
N ALA A 447 3.72 6.23 7.85
CA ALA A 447 4.54 5.23 7.17
C ALA A 447 5.81 5.80 6.53
N VAL A 448 5.81 7.07 6.09
CA VAL A 448 7.00 7.78 5.58
C VAL A 448 8.12 7.75 6.62
N THR A 449 7.79 8.10 7.86
CA THR A 449 8.73 8.10 8.98
C THR A 449 9.08 6.68 9.41
N TYR A 450 8.14 5.73 9.37
CA TYR A 450 8.43 4.33 9.70
C TYR A 450 9.45 3.72 8.74
N MET A 451 9.30 3.96 7.44
CA MET A 451 10.28 3.53 6.45
C MET A 451 11.64 4.19 6.65
N ALA A 452 11.68 5.50 6.91
CA ALA A 452 12.93 6.22 7.16
C ALA A 452 13.64 5.72 8.44
N ALA A 453 12.88 5.36 9.46
CA ALA A 453 13.38 4.79 10.71
C ALA A 453 13.67 3.27 10.63
N GLY A 454 13.51 2.63 9.47
CA GLY A 454 13.89 1.23 9.28
C GLY A 454 12.89 0.20 9.82
N LEU A 455 11.65 0.60 10.12
CA LEU A 455 10.60 -0.33 10.52
C LEU A 455 10.15 -1.17 9.30
N LYS A 456 9.77 -2.42 9.55
CA LYS A 456 9.19 -3.30 8.51
C LYS A 456 7.76 -2.87 8.22
N VAL A 457 7.58 -2.11 7.16
CA VAL A 457 6.26 -1.70 6.67
C VAL A 457 5.77 -2.68 5.61
N VAL A 458 4.49 -3.01 5.64
CA VAL A 458 3.76 -3.72 4.57
C VAL A 458 2.56 -2.90 4.11
N ILE A 459 2.28 -2.91 2.81
CA ILE A 459 1.12 -2.23 2.23
C ILE A 459 -0.03 -3.23 2.12
N SER A 460 -1.24 -2.78 2.43
CA SER A 460 -2.48 -3.53 2.29
C SER A 460 -3.64 -2.59 1.95
N SER A 461 -4.83 -3.14 1.72
CA SER A 461 -6.01 -2.38 1.27
C SER A 461 -7.23 -2.47 2.19
N ASP A 462 -7.16 -3.19 3.30
CA ASP A 462 -8.21 -3.21 4.32
C ASP A 462 -9.58 -3.71 3.84
N ASP A 463 -10.49 -2.80 3.47
CA ASP A 463 -11.86 -3.04 2.99
C ASP A 463 -12.09 -2.49 1.57
N PRO A 464 -11.29 -2.91 0.55
CA PRO A 464 -11.27 -2.23 -0.75
C PRO A 464 -12.64 -2.17 -1.41
N GLY A 465 -13.38 -3.28 -1.39
CA GLY A 465 -14.69 -3.42 -2.02
C GLY A 465 -15.75 -2.50 -1.42
N LEU A 466 -15.78 -2.40 -0.09
CA LEU A 466 -16.69 -1.49 0.63
C LEU A 466 -16.35 -0.03 0.29
N MET A 467 -15.06 0.27 0.13
CA MET A 467 -14.53 1.59 -0.23
C MET A 467 -14.52 1.86 -1.74
N THR A 468 -15.18 1.03 -2.54
CA THR A 468 -15.37 1.18 -4.00
C THR A 468 -14.09 1.18 -4.84
N TYR A 469 -13.05 0.49 -4.41
CA TYR A 469 -12.00 0.01 -5.31
C TYR A 469 -11.86 -1.49 -5.22
N ASN A 470 -11.18 -2.03 -6.22
CA ASN A 470 -10.79 -3.42 -6.24
C ASN A 470 -9.28 -3.42 -6.34
N ASN A 471 -8.61 -4.38 -5.69
CA ASN A 471 -7.17 -4.61 -5.74
C ASN A 471 -6.25 -3.68 -4.93
N MET A 472 -5.06 -4.20 -4.59
CA MET A 472 -4.05 -3.57 -3.75
C MET A 472 -3.14 -2.62 -4.54
N THR A 473 -3.26 -2.55 -5.87
CA THR A 473 -2.51 -1.58 -6.69
C THR A 473 -2.89 -0.15 -6.34
N PHE A 474 -4.13 0.14 -5.95
CA PHE A 474 -4.52 1.47 -5.50
C PHE A 474 -3.69 1.93 -4.30
N ASP A 475 -3.62 1.13 -3.22
CA ASP A 475 -2.78 1.44 -2.05
C ASP A 475 -1.28 1.44 -2.39
N THR A 476 -0.84 0.54 -3.28
CA THR A 476 0.56 0.53 -3.78
C THR A 476 0.90 1.84 -4.52
N TYR A 477 0.00 2.32 -5.37
CA TYR A 477 0.15 3.55 -6.14
C TYR A 477 0.11 4.78 -5.23
N ALA A 478 -0.86 4.85 -4.31
CA ALA A 478 -0.95 5.91 -3.31
C ALA A 478 0.34 6.02 -2.48
N SER A 479 0.85 4.88 -2.01
CA SER A 479 2.13 4.78 -1.31
C SER A 479 3.30 5.20 -2.21
N TYR A 480 3.32 4.73 -3.46
CA TYR A 480 4.43 5.01 -4.37
C TYR A 480 4.54 6.49 -4.73
N MET A 481 3.40 7.12 -5.00
CA MET A 481 3.36 8.53 -5.37
C MET A 481 3.65 9.43 -4.16
N SER A 482 3.12 9.11 -2.98
CA SER A 482 3.12 10.02 -1.83
C SER A 482 4.31 9.89 -0.88
N TRP A 483 4.92 8.71 -0.74
CA TRP A 483 5.86 8.44 0.35
C TRP A 483 7.35 8.55 -0.01
N GLY A 484 7.66 9.15 -1.15
CA GLY A 484 9.05 9.29 -1.61
C GLY A 484 9.74 7.93 -1.87
N THR A 485 9.00 6.95 -2.39
CA THR A 485 9.52 5.60 -2.60
C THR A 485 10.17 5.41 -3.98
N ASN A 486 10.96 4.35 -4.09
CA ASN A 486 11.64 3.89 -5.30
C ASN A 486 11.44 2.37 -5.54
N LEU A 487 12.08 1.81 -6.57
CA LEU A 487 11.94 0.38 -6.89
C LEU A 487 12.46 -0.55 -5.78
N ALA A 488 13.51 -0.15 -5.04
CA ALA A 488 14.04 -0.91 -3.92
C ALA A 488 13.03 -0.98 -2.76
N ASP A 489 12.30 0.10 -2.50
CA ASP A 489 11.21 0.13 -1.52
C ASP A 489 10.06 -0.78 -1.94
N LEU A 490 9.66 -0.75 -3.22
CA LEU A 490 8.64 -1.65 -3.77
C LEU A 490 9.02 -3.13 -3.59
N LYS A 491 10.28 -3.47 -3.87
CA LYS A 491 10.82 -4.81 -3.64
C LYS A 491 10.80 -5.16 -2.15
N MET A 492 11.14 -4.21 -1.27
CA MET A 492 11.13 -4.42 0.18
C MET A 492 9.71 -4.62 0.73
N PHE A 493 8.70 -3.88 0.25
CA PHE A 493 7.31 -4.12 0.62
C PHE A 493 6.87 -5.55 0.28
N MET A 494 7.18 -6.02 -0.93
CA MET A 494 6.92 -7.41 -1.34
C MET A 494 7.64 -8.40 -0.42
N MET A 495 8.92 -8.18 -0.12
CA MET A 495 9.69 -9.07 0.75
C MET A 495 9.17 -9.10 2.19
N ASN A 496 8.88 -7.93 2.78
CA ASN A 496 8.30 -7.81 4.11
C ASN A 496 6.94 -8.52 4.18
N SER A 497 6.09 -8.38 3.15
CA SER A 497 4.77 -9.04 3.13
C SER A 497 4.85 -10.56 3.18
N ILE A 498 5.98 -11.17 2.81
CA ILE A 498 6.20 -12.61 2.90
C ILE A 498 6.83 -12.96 4.24
N GLU A 499 7.83 -12.19 4.68
CA GLU A 499 8.52 -12.42 5.95
C GLU A 499 7.57 -12.28 7.14
N CYS A 500 6.70 -11.26 7.11
CA CYS A 500 5.77 -10.93 8.17
C CYS A 500 4.51 -11.82 8.17
N ALA A 501 4.27 -12.61 7.13
CA ALA A 501 3.11 -13.49 7.06
C ALA A 501 3.09 -14.52 8.22
N SER A 502 1.89 -14.93 8.61
CA SER A 502 1.56 -15.95 9.61
C SER A 502 1.82 -17.38 9.12
N MET A 503 2.16 -17.55 7.84
CA MET A 503 2.38 -18.87 7.23
C MET A 503 3.61 -19.61 7.80
N SER A 504 3.65 -20.93 7.63
CA SER A 504 4.80 -21.76 8.03
C SER A 504 6.07 -21.39 7.25
N GLN A 505 7.25 -21.75 7.77
CA GLN A 505 8.51 -21.44 7.10
C GLN A 505 8.56 -22.01 5.67
N ASP A 506 8.11 -23.25 5.46
CA ASP A 506 8.05 -23.87 4.13
C ASP A 506 7.15 -23.08 3.16
N MET A 507 6.02 -22.56 3.66
CA MET A 507 5.15 -21.71 2.86
C MET A 507 5.80 -20.36 2.57
N LYS A 508 6.54 -19.77 3.51
CA LYS A 508 7.30 -18.52 3.29
C LYS A 508 8.37 -18.71 2.24
N ASP A 509 9.11 -19.82 2.30
CA ASP A 509 10.17 -20.14 1.34
C ASP A 509 9.58 -20.33 -0.06
N ASN A 510 8.44 -21.01 -0.17
CA ASN A 510 7.71 -21.13 -1.43
C ASN A 510 7.21 -19.77 -1.94
N ALA A 511 6.57 -18.97 -1.07
CA ALA A 511 6.06 -17.63 -1.40
C ALA A 511 7.17 -16.69 -1.86
N LYS A 512 8.32 -16.72 -1.19
CA LYS A 512 9.52 -15.96 -1.56
C LYS A 512 10.03 -16.38 -2.93
N ARG A 513 10.15 -17.69 -3.18
CA ARG A 513 10.59 -18.22 -4.48
C ARG A 513 9.67 -17.78 -5.62
N VAL A 514 8.35 -17.95 -5.48
CA VAL A 514 7.40 -17.58 -6.54
C VAL A 514 7.35 -16.06 -6.74
N SER A 515 7.44 -15.27 -5.67
CA SER A 515 7.41 -13.81 -5.74
C SER A 515 8.67 -13.24 -6.39
N LEU A 516 9.86 -13.77 -6.06
CA LEU A 516 11.11 -13.37 -6.72
C LEU A 516 11.15 -13.77 -8.19
N THR A 517 10.62 -14.95 -8.54
CA THR A 517 10.50 -15.38 -9.94
C THR A 517 9.57 -14.45 -10.72
N ALA A 518 8.42 -14.11 -10.14
CA ALA A 518 7.48 -13.16 -10.73
C ALA A 518 8.10 -11.76 -10.84
N TRP A 519 8.94 -11.37 -9.87
CA TRP A 519 9.65 -10.09 -9.86
C TRP A 519 10.64 -10.01 -11.02
N ASP A 520 11.44 -11.05 -11.25
CA ASP A 520 12.36 -11.12 -12.38
C ASP A 520 11.60 -11.02 -13.72
N GLY A 521 10.44 -11.67 -13.82
CA GLY A 521 9.55 -11.54 -14.98
C GLY A 521 9.01 -10.12 -15.17
N PHE A 522 8.59 -9.47 -14.09
CA PHE A 522 8.16 -8.07 -14.09
C PHE A 522 9.29 -7.13 -14.53
N ILE A 523 10.50 -7.28 -13.99
CA ILE A 523 11.66 -6.47 -14.37
C ILE A 523 11.99 -6.66 -15.84
N LYS A 524 12.04 -7.91 -16.34
CA LYS A 524 12.32 -8.18 -17.75
C LYS A 524 11.30 -7.53 -18.70
N ASN A 525 10.01 -7.65 -18.39
CA ASN A 525 8.95 -7.09 -19.23
C ASN A 525 8.94 -5.56 -19.17
N THR A 526 9.11 -4.98 -17.98
CA THR A 526 9.13 -3.53 -17.78
C THR A 526 10.40 -2.91 -18.35
N LEU A 527 11.52 -3.63 -18.37
CA LEU A 527 12.74 -3.20 -19.05
C LEU A 527 12.50 -3.01 -20.54
N VAL A 528 11.81 -3.94 -21.20
CA VAL A 528 11.44 -3.79 -22.62
C VAL A 528 10.55 -2.57 -22.84
N GLU A 529 9.58 -2.34 -21.94
CA GLU A 529 8.74 -1.14 -21.96
C GLU A 529 9.59 0.13 -21.81
N ALA A 530 10.50 0.17 -20.83
CA ALA A 530 11.40 1.29 -20.56
C ALA A 530 12.32 1.58 -21.75
N CYS A 531 12.93 0.56 -22.36
CA CYS A 531 13.81 0.73 -23.53
C CYS A 531 13.08 1.30 -24.76
N ASN A 532 11.77 1.05 -24.87
CA ASN A 532 10.94 1.44 -26.01
C ASN A 532 10.01 2.62 -25.72
N ALA A 533 9.99 3.13 -24.49
CA ALA A 533 9.12 4.23 -24.09
C ALA A 533 9.29 5.42 -25.04
N ASP A 534 8.18 6.03 -25.45
CA ASP A 534 8.18 7.16 -26.38
C ASP A 534 8.85 8.38 -25.75
N VAL A 535 10.15 8.46 -26.02
CA VAL A 535 11.08 9.47 -25.53
C VAL A 535 10.61 10.88 -25.89
N ASP A 536 9.91 11.08 -27.01
CA ASP A 536 9.48 12.42 -27.45
C ASP A 536 8.33 12.99 -26.61
N THR A 537 7.49 12.12 -26.02
CA THR A 537 6.43 12.53 -25.09
C THR A 537 6.99 12.79 -23.68
N LEU A 538 7.96 11.97 -23.22
CA LEU A 538 8.64 12.16 -21.93
C LEU A 538 9.53 13.42 -21.91
N LYS A 539 10.17 13.74 -23.04
CA LYS A 539 11.03 14.93 -23.22
C LYS A 539 10.27 16.26 -23.23
N LYS A 540 9.07 16.29 -23.83
CA LYS A 540 8.27 17.53 -23.97
C LYS A 540 7.51 17.92 -22.70
N GLN A 541 7.32 16.99 -21.77
CA GLN A 541 6.54 17.20 -20.55
C GLN A 541 7.40 17.49 -19.31
N SER A 542 8.68 17.11 -19.30
CA SER A 542 9.57 17.44 -18.19
C SER A 542 9.93 18.93 -18.21
N LEU A 543 9.55 19.66 -17.16
CA LEU A 543 10.02 21.03 -16.90
C LEU A 543 11.56 21.10 -16.77
N HIS A 544 12.23 19.97 -16.58
CA HIS A 544 13.68 19.86 -16.45
C HIS A 544 14.43 19.62 -17.75
N CYS A 545 13.76 19.21 -18.84
CA CYS A 545 14.35 19.22 -20.18
C CYS A 545 14.28 20.65 -20.77
N SER A 546 14.82 21.64 -20.06
CA SER A 546 14.88 23.00 -20.58
C SER A 546 15.97 23.11 -21.66
N SER A 547 15.78 24.02 -22.62
CA SER A 547 16.80 24.42 -23.58
C SER A 547 17.93 25.13 -22.82
N ILE A 548 18.85 24.36 -22.22
CA ILE A 548 19.97 24.91 -21.48
C ILE A 548 20.91 25.59 -22.48
N LYS A 549 20.76 26.91 -22.65
CA LYS A 549 21.82 27.77 -23.17
C LYS A 549 22.80 28.00 -22.01
N GLY A 550 23.90 27.26 -22.03
CA GLY A 550 24.93 27.29 -21.00
C GLY A 550 24.88 26.04 -20.14
N LEU A 551 25.45 24.95 -20.64
CA LEU A 551 25.70 23.79 -19.80
C LEU A 551 26.62 24.20 -18.64
N PHE A 552 26.47 23.51 -17.51
CA PHE A 552 27.39 23.45 -16.37
C PHE A 552 27.16 24.45 -15.23
N THR A 553 26.24 24.10 -14.34
CA THR A 553 26.35 24.48 -12.92
C THR A 553 26.28 23.23 -12.05
N SER A 554 27.37 22.47 -11.97
CA SER A 554 27.65 21.73 -10.74
C SER A 554 29.10 21.96 -10.34
N ARG A 555 29.28 22.93 -9.45
CA ARG A 555 30.51 23.07 -8.67
C ARG A 555 30.49 21.94 -7.63
N SER A 556 30.75 20.71 -8.08
CA SER A 556 30.78 19.53 -7.22
C SER A 556 32.23 19.27 -6.88
N CYS A 557 32.55 19.22 -5.59
CA CYS A 557 33.90 19.05 -5.14
C CYS A 557 34.34 17.59 -5.15
N PHE A 558 35.47 17.33 -5.79
CA PHE A 558 35.97 15.97 -5.97
C PHE A 558 37.00 15.67 -4.87
N LYS A 559 36.66 14.83 -3.90
CA LYS A 559 37.66 14.13 -3.08
C LYS A 559 37.34 12.64 -3.00
N LEU A 560 38.37 11.88 -3.35
CA LEU A 560 38.43 10.45 -3.58
C LEU A 560 38.35 9.65 -2.28
N ASN A 561 37.14 9.36 -1.84
CA ASN A 561 36.82 8.08 -1.23
C ASN A 561 35.30 7.96 -1.20
N GLN A 562 34.78 7.06 -2.05
CA GLN A 562 33.37 6.71 -2.24
C GLN A 562 32.64 7.53 -3.34
N THR A 563 32.76 7.03 -4.58
CA THR A 563 31.92 7.25 -5.78
C THR A 563 31.34 8.66 -6.04
N SER A 564 32.18 9.59 -6.51
CA SER A 564 31.70 10.86 -7.08
C SER A 564 31.29 10.69 -8.56
N PHE A 565 30.18 11.30 -8.97
CA PHE A 565 29.66 11.27 -10.34
C PHE A 565 29.37 12.68 -10.86
N VAL A 566 29.31 12.84 -12.18
CA VAL A 566 28.93 14.08 -12.87
C VAL A 566 27.59 13.86 -13.54
N ASP A 567 26.56 14.62 -13.13
CA ASP A 567 25.28 14.65 -13.84
C ASP A 567 25.38 15.59 -15.04
N VAL A 568 24.97 15.11 -16.22
CA VAL A 568 25.01 15.83 -17.49
C VAL A 568 23.61 15.92 -18.08
N SER A 569 23.12 17.14 -18.23
CA SER A 569 21.89 17.42 -18.97
C SER A 569 22.16 17.40 -20.48
N VAL A 570 21.28 16.73 -21.23
CA VAL A 570 21.40 16.54 -22.66
C VAL A 570 20.28 17.32 -23.38
N PRO A 571 20.57 18.01 -24.50
CA PRO A 571 19.56 18.69 -25.30
C PRO A 571 18.43 17.75 -25.76
N VAL A 572 17.22 18.30 -25.87
CA VAL A 572 15.99 17.58 -26.21
C VAL A 572 16.10 16.88 -27.58
N GLU A 573 16.89 17.44 -28.48
CA GLU A 573 17.09 16.97 -29.85
C GLU A 573 17.91 15.67 -29.95
N VAL A 574 18.62 15.28 -28.87
CA VAL A 574 19.44 14.05 -28.89
C VAL A 574 18.61 12.86 -28.41
N PRO A 575 18.34 11.84 -29.24
CA PRO A 575 17.54 10.69 -28.84
C PRO A 575 18.35 9.77 -27.91
N ILE A 576 18.11 9.86 -26.60
CA ILE A 576 18.65 8.92 -25.61
C ILE A 576 17.51 8.06 -25.08
N LYS A 577 17.71 6.74 -25.09
CA LYS A 577 16.80 5.77 -24.47
C LYS A 577 17.33 5.39 -23.10
N PHE A 578 16.46 4.91 -22.22
CA PHE A 578 16.86 4.38 -20.91
C PHE A 578 17.90 3.26 -20.99
N CYS A 579 17.90 2.49 -22.09
CA CYS A 579 18.79 1.36 -22.32
C CYS A 579 19.98 1.69 -23.22
N SER A 580 20.18 2.96 -23.58
CA SER A 580 21.34 3.37 -24.36
C SER A 580 22.63 3.16 -23.56
N SER A 581 23.68 2.66 -24.22
CA SER A 581 24.99 2.53 -23.59
C SER A 581 25.64 3.91 -23.49
N ILE A 582 26.11 4.27 -22.29
CA ILE A 582 26.79 5.55 -22.07
C ILE A 582 28.26 5.28 -21.76
N THR A 583 29.15 5.87 -22.55
CA THR A 583 30.58 5.94 -22.23
C THR A 583 30.97 7.37 -21.92
N CYS A 584 31.49 7.59 -20.72
CA CYS A 584 32.00 8.86 -20.24
C CYS A 584 33.52 8.83 -20.36
N GLN A 585 34.08 9.60 -21.30
CA GLN A 585 35.52 9.65 -21.53
C GLN A 585 36.10 10.93 -20.92
N TYR A 586 36.90 10.76 -19.88
CA TYR A 586 37.64 11.81 -19.20
C TYR A 586 39.03 11.96 -19.82
N GLN A 587 39.37 13.20 -20.19
CA GLN A 587 40.65 13.57 -20.79
C GLN A 587 41.40 14.54 -19.87
N SER A 588 42.71 14.31 -19.69
CA SER A 588 43.54 15.03 -18.71
C SER A 588 44.06 16.37 -19.25
N LEU A 589 44.48 17.28 -18.38
CA LEU A 589 45.03 18.61 -18.75
C LEU A 589 46.23 18.56 -19.68
N ASP A 590 47.07 17.53 -19.56
CA ASP A 590 48.21 17.26 -20.42
C ASP A 590 47.85 16.49 -21.70
N ASN A 591 46.58 16.09 -21.89
CA ASN A 591 46.08 15.24 -22.97
C ASN A 591 46.76 13.85 -23.06
N ILE A 592 47.46 13.41 -22.01
CA ILE A 592 48.24 12.15 -22.02
C ILE A 592 47.35 10.96 -21.61
N GLN A 593 46.36 11.18 -20.74
CA GLN A 593 45.50 10.10 -20.23
C GLN A 593 44.05 10.27 -20.66
N ASN A 594 43.50 9.19 -21.20
CA ASN A 594 42.08 9.04 -21.52
C ASN A 594 41.52 7.86 -20.72
N ILE A 595 40.60 8.13 -19.79
CA ILE A 595 39.91 7.08 -19.04
C ILE A 595 38.45 7.06 -19.43
N LYS A 596 37.94 5.87 -19.76
CA LYS A 596 36.52 5.64 -20.03
C LYS A 596 35.87 5.03 -18.80
N THR A 597 34.75 5.60 -18.38
CA THR A 597 33.84 4.99 -17.42
C THR A 597 32.50 4.72 -18.07
N VAL A 598 31.77 3.75 -17.52
CA VAL A 598 30.42 3.43 -17.96
C VAL A 598 29.47 4.38 -17.23
N GLY A 599 28.79 5.25 -17.99
CA GLY A 599 27.73 6.10 -17.47
C GLY A 599 26.40 5.38 -17.38
N LYS A 600 25.39 6.06 -16.82
CA LYS A 600 24.01 5.57 -16.78
C LYS A 600 23.02 6.67 -17.18
N VAL A 601 21.91 6.25 -17.77
CA VAL A 601 20.80 7.14 -18.12
C VAL A 601 19.87 7.24 -16.92
N LEU A 602 19.73 8.45 -16.35
CA LEU A 602 18.78 8.74 -15.27
C LEU A 602 17.39 9.07 -15.82
N SER A 603 17.36 9.78 -16.95
CA SER A 603 16.16 10.08 -17.73
C SER A 603 16.57 10.34 -19.19
N PRO A 604 15.64 10.43 -20.15
CA PRO A 604 15.98 10.68 -21.55
C PRO A 604 16.71 12.02 -21.82
N CYS A 605 16.81 12.91 -20.83
CA CYS A 605 17.56 14.17 -20.90
C CYS A 605 18.69 14.27 -19.86
N GLN A 606 18.94 13.23 -19.05
CA GLN A 606 19.93 13.29 -17.97
C GLN A 606 20.76 12.00 -17.90
N ILE A 607 22.07 12.18 -17.95
CA ILE A 607 23.07 11.12 -17.83
C ILE A 607 23.84 11.34 -16.53
N GLN A 608 24.25 10.26 -15.88
CA GLN A 608 25.23 10.30 -14.80
C GLN A 608 26.52 9.60 -15.21
N CYS A 609 27.66 10.28 -15.04
CA CYS A 609 28.99 9.79 -15.37
C CYS A 609 29.85 9.57 -14.12
N PRO A 610 30.20 8.33 -13.76
CA PRO A 610 31.12 8.06 -12.66
C PRO A 610 32.51 8.64 -12.92
N VAL A 611 33.09 9.30 -11.92
CA VAL A 611 34.44 9.84 -11.98
C VAL A 611 35.46 8.74 -11.61
N PRO A 612 36.53 8.53 -12.40
CA PRO A 612 37.57 7.55 -12.08
C PRO A 612 38.23 7.79 -10.71
N ILE A 613 38.45 6.72 -9.93
CA ILE A 613 39.11 6.78 -8.61
C ILE A 613 40.56 7.31 -8.69
N SER A 614 41.21 7.21 -9.84
CA SER A 614 42.57 7.69 -10.03
C SER A 614 42.67 9.20 -10.30
N TRP A 615 41.56 9.94 -10.38
CA TRP A 615 41.54 11.33 -10.83
C TRP A 615 41.08 12.29 -9.73
N THR A 616 41.88 13.32 -9.48
CA THR A 616 41.49 14.49 -8.67
C THR A 616 40.75 15.50 -9.56
N SER A 617 39.90 16.35 -8.99
CA SER A 617 39.23 17.46 -9.69
C SER A 617 40.19 18.29 -10.56
N ALA A 618 41.42 18.44 -10.08
CA ALA A 618 42.46 19.24 -10.69
C ALA A 618 43.04 18.64 -11.98
N ASN A 619 42.72 17.39 -12.35
CA ASN A 619 43.34 16.70 -13.49
C ASN A 619 42.43 16.57 -14.72
N VAL A 620 41.12 16.84 -14.63
CA VAL A 620 40.19 16.71 -15.79
C VAL A 620 40.18 17.99 -16.61
N SER A 621 40.47 17.90 -17.91
CA SER A 621 40.34 19.04 -18.85
C SER A 621 39.10 18.96 -19.72
N LYS A 622 38.58 17.76 -19.98
CA LYS A 622 37.44 17.54 -20.88
C LYS A 622 36.71 16.23 -20.57
N LEU A 623 35.37 16.27 -20.57
CA LEU A 623 34.50 15.08 -20.58
C LEU A 623 33.79 14.96 -21.94
N ASN A 624 34.02 13.86 -22.65
CA ASN A 624 33.32 13.49 -23.88
C ASN A 624 32.31 12.38 -23.59
N LEU A 625 31.11 12.51 -24.16
CA LEU A 625 30.02 11.54 -23.99
C LEU A 625 29.81 10.76 -25.28
N PHE A 626 29.68 9.45 -25.15
CA PHE A 626 29.25 8.56 -26.23
C PHE A 626 27.95 7.86 -25.82
N VAL A 627 26.99 7.84 -26.72
CA VAL A 627 25.70 7.15 -26.61
C VAL A 627 25.66 6.09 -27.69
N ASP A 628 25.51 4.83 -27.31
CA ASP A 628 25.50 3.69 -28.23
C ASP A 628 26.74 3.69 -29.14
N ASP A 629 27.91 3.92 -28.51
CA ASP A 629 29.24 4.06 -29.12
C ASP A 629 29.40 5.20 -30.13
N LYS A 630 28.40 6.08 -30.25
CA LYS A 630 28.45 7.28 -31.08
C LYS A 630 28.69 8.50 -30.21
N PRO A 631 29.61 9.41 -30.57
CA PRO A 631 29.79 10.64 -29.81
C PRO A 631 28.48 11.44 -29.81
N LEU A 632 28.04 11.90 -28.63
CA LEU A 632 26.77 12.63 -28.44
C LEU A 632 26.68 13.85 -29.36
N CYS A 633 27.83 14.46 -29.68
CA CYS A 633 27.96 15.32 -30.85
C CYS A 633 29.40 15.25 -31.42
N ALA A 634 29.57 15.65 -32.69
CA ALA A 634 30.85 15.70 -33.40
C ALA A 634 31.17 17.13 -33.88
N GLY A 635 32.39 17.61 -33.63
CA GLY A 635 32.90 18.93 -34.10
C GLY A 635 33.04 20.01 -33.01
N ASP A 636 33.46 21.21 -33.41
CA ASP A 636 33.80 22.36 -32.52
C ASP A 636 32.59 23.01 -31.81
N GLY A 637 31.37 22.53 -32.08
CA GLY A 637 30.13 22.98 -31.42
C GLY A 637 29.69 22.12 -30.23
N CYS A 638 30.47 21.09 -29.88
CA CYS A 638 30.15 20.21 -28.76
C CYS A 638 30.48 20.87 -27.43
N PRO A 639 29.58 20.84 -26.43
CA PRO A 639 29.92 21.28 -25.09
C PRO A 639 30.88 20.26 -24.47
N SER A 640 32.18 20.48 -24.64
CA SER A 640 33.19 19.88 -23.79
C SER A 640 33.00 20.43 -22.39
N ILE A 641 32.76 19.56 -21.40
CA ILE A 641 32.82 19.98 -20.00
C ILE A 641 34.29 20.26 -19.69
N THR A 642 34.72 21.50 -19.90
CA THR A 642 36.03 21.95 -19.47
C THR A 642 35.91 22.36 -18.02
N PHE A 643 36.48 21.56 -17.12
CA PHE A 643 36.56 21.91 -15.72
C PHE A 643 37.59 23.04 -15.61
N VAL A 644 37.11 24.27 -15.40
CA VAL A 644 37.97 25.43 -15.17
C VAL A 644 38.44 25.35 -13.71
N GLN A 645 39.77 25.32 -13.52
CA GLN A 645 40.43 25.27 -12.21
C GLN A 645 39.99 26.38 -11.25
#